data_AF-A0A952SR42-F1
#
_entry.id   AF-A0A952SR42-F1
#
_cell.length_a   1.000
_cell.length_b   1.000
_cell.length_c   1.000
_cell.angle_alpha   90.00
_cell.angle_beta   90.00
_cell.angle_gamma   90.00
#
_symmetry.space_group_name_H-M   'P 1'
#
loop_
_entity.id
_entity.type
_entity.pdbx_description
1 polymer ?
#
loop_
_entity_poly.entity_id
_entity_poly.type
_entity_poly.pdbx_seq_one_letter_code
_entity_poly.pdbx_strand_id
1 'polypeptide(L)'
;MRGAANQWATCSGLLVCTSILMDVFCPASSRAASCEPPVAKAVAVEGKVDVRSPNGTQWRPVKLNDTFCPGDVIRVQERSRSDIALSNQPMLRLDQNTTMTLGGAKKQGGSVVELTKGAMHFFSRLPRNLDIKTAFVNAGVEGTEGVVIVGDEKAEVTIFEGKVVAANESGTVTITNGQSVVAESGKPLVYQTVVKPRDAVQWALHYPPVIDRKAGESGEAQSLTNHAADVLTVGRVEEAKTDLDRALKVDPRSADALALQSIIAVVQNEKEQALGLATSAVAANPQSASAKIALSYAQQAHFDVDGALKSLQEAVKAEPNNVLAWSRLAEMHLSLQQLDKGLEAAQKAVELNPNAERAHTVLGFAYLLQVKTKEAQVEFQQAHEIDQAAALPQLGLGLAKFREGKVEEGRREMEVAASLDPNNAMIRSYLGKAYFEEKRDVLTEREYENAKELDPQDPTPFFYDALQKQLTNRPVEALQEMDKAIKLNKNRAVYRSQLQMDSDAAARSASIGRIYNDLQFQYLGLLEGWTSVNSDPTSFTAHRLLADTYSTLQRHEIARVSELLVSQLLQPLNITPIQPTLAESNLFLLASLGPTATSFNEFNTLMVNRDRATFQGSVLAGERGTYGQEGIVSGIHKNISYSLGVSNFTTNGWRDNAEQDDRMVNAFVQVELTPQTSVQFEYRNRKLDRGDTRQRFFQEDFFRGLQQTESRNVYRMGLRHNFTSDSILLGSFIYQNASSTLLDKSPPLLAASGVSPSLVGSGLSSVHLQIPDDAMTGDVQHQYRSQYFNLVTGGNLSHIVSRTDSQLTFDPVLLGLPPDAILIPPANTIASRAGGNLTHGIVYSYSNIRPHPSVTVTLGVSADFRSGEDQTVTGKAQVNPKFGLLWTPLPNTLIRLGAFQEMKRPLVTNQTLEPTQVAGFNQFFDDLNGTSAWRYAAGINQKLTQRLVVGGEGSIRDSKNPVTDLTNPLVVNKLPWHEYQAQGYAFWTPHDWLALRAEYRWSRMVRNQQFTDGALEVNTHKVPLGAKVFHPSGLGAFLTGTFVKQDGIFTGPLDDNLRGGSTNFWLIDAGVTYRLPKRLGLLTVGGMNLTNKKFEFFDPDFKNALIQPSRMVFAKLTLAFP
;
A
#
# COMPACT_ATOMS: atom_id res chain seq x y z
N MET A 1 54.31 -16.11 18.61
CA MET A 1 55.62 -16.59 18.11
C MET A 1 55.94 -15.83 16.81
N ARG A 2 57.11 -15.15 16.78
CA ARG A 2 57.93 -14.63 15.65
C ARG A 2 57.19 -14.04 14.43
N GLY A 3 57.41 -12.81 13.96
CA GLY A 3 58.39 -11.75 14.26
C GLY A 3 58.86 -11.07 12.94
N ALA A 4 58.98 -9.72 12.96
CA ALA A 4 59.87 -8.80 12.18
C ALA A 4 59.14 -7.45 11.95
N ALA A 5 59.43 -6.35 12.66
CA ALA A 5 60.58 -5.40 12.57
C ALA A 5 60.52 -4.53 11.27
N ASN A 6 60.59 -3.19 11.25
CA ASN A 6 61.43 -2.27 12.04
C ASN A 6 60.89 -0.82 12.11
N GLN A 7 61.26 -0.15 13.20
CA GLN A 7 61.10 1.27 13.57
C GLN A 7 62.19 2.16 12.96
N TRP A 8 61.98 3.48 12.85
CA TRP A 8 63.01 4.50 13.14
C TRP A 8 62.44 5.70 13.94
N ALA A 9 63.24 6.10 14.94
CA ALA A 9 63.09 6.97 16.11
C ALA A 9 63.20 8.50 15.81
N THR A 10 62.42 9.39 16.45
CA THR A 10 62.66 10.22 17.68
C THR A 10 63.96 11.04 17.81
N CYS A 11 63.76 12.33 18.14
CA CYS A 11 64.31 13.09 19.29
C CYS A 11 65.26 14.31 19.06
N SER A 12 64.82 15.45 19.65
CA SER A 12 65.57 16.41 20.50
C SER A 12 66.41 17.54 19.87
N GLY A 13 66.18 18.78 20.35
CA GLY A 13 67.11 19.91 20.22
C GLY A 13 66.55 21.27 20.68
N LEU A 14 66.93 21.71 21.88
CA LEU A 14 66.64 22.99 22.54
C LEU A 14 67.77 24.01 22.24
N LEU A 15 67.47 25.31 21.98
CA LEU A 15 68.12 26.52 22.57
C LEU A 15 67.88 27.82 21.75
N VAL A 16 67.20 28.77 22.41
CA VAL A 16 67.49 30.22 22.59
C VAL A 16 67.98 31.07 21.40
N CYS A 17 67.20 32.08 21.03
CA CYS A 17 67.66 33.49 20.99
C CYS A 17 66.50 34.51 20.89
N THR A 18 66.63 35.57 21.68
CA THR A 18 65.75 36.73 21.88
C THR A 18 65.84 37.79 20.78
N SER A 19 64.75 38.57 20.62
CA SER A 19 64.61 40.02 20.26
C SER A 19 63.64 40.28 19.09
N ILE A 20 62.43 40.79 19.37
CA ILE A 20 61.97 42.21 19.37
C ILE A 20 61.37 42.65 18.00
N LEU A 21 60.18 43.25 18.07
CA LEU A 21 59.46 44.13 17.10
C LEU A 21 58.74 43.50 15.89
N MET A 22 57.41 43.35 16.00
CA MET A 22 56.42 44.07 15.17
C MET A 22 54.98 43.63 15.54
N ASP A 23 54.37 44.36 16.48
CA ASP A 23 52.93 44.61 16.41
C ASP A 23 52.73 45.68 15.34
N VAL A 24 51.75 45.50 14.45
CA VAL A 24 50.89 46.55 13.86
C VAL A 24 49.94 45.89 12.82
N PHE A 25 48.63 46.08 13.08
CA PHE A 25 47.44 45.79 12.26
C PHE A 25 47.06 44.33 11.96
N CYS A 26 46.30 43.73 12.89
CA CYS A 26 45.18 42.86 12.52
C CYS A 26 43.98 43.21 13.44
N PRO A 27 42.82 43.64 12.91
CA PRO A 27 41.64 43.81 13.75
C PRO A 27 41.21 42.42 14.23
N ALA A 28 41.24 42.22 15.55
CA ALA A 28 40.68 41.04 16.18
C ALA A 28 39.21 40.91 15.77
N SER A 29 38.91 39.92 14.93
CA SER A 29 37.55 39.44 14.77
C SER A 29 37.15 38.82 16.10
N SER A 30 36.33 39.54 16.87
CA SER A 30 35.73 39.05 18.10
C SER A 30 34.83 37.85 17.78
N ARG A 31 35.37 36.64 17.85
CA ARG A 31 34.55 35.42 18.00
C ARG A 31 33.88 35.51 19.38
N ALA A 32 32.55 35.49 19.40
CA ALA A 32 31.76 35.43 20.61
C ALA A 32 32.17 34.23 21.48
N ALA A 33 32.13 34.41 22.80
CA ALA A 33 32.23 33.31 23.74
C ALA A 33 31.17 32.25 23.42
N SER A 34 31.58 31.01 23.18
CA SER A 34 30.69 29.89 22.88
C SER A 34 29.82 29.57 24.09
N CYS A 35 28.51 29.87 23.99
CA CYS A 35 27.51 29.35 24.91
C CYS A 35 27.43 27.83 24.75
N GLU A 36 27.80 27.08 25.80
CA GLU A 36 27.48 25.67 25.88
C GLU A 36 26.73 25.37 27.19
N PRO A 37 25.50 24.83 27.14
CA PRO A 37 24.70 24.55 25.94
C PRO A 37 23.91 25.78 25.43
N PRO A 38 23.70 25.92 24.11
CA PRO A 38 22.80 26.94 23.55
C PRO A 38 21.32 26.64 23.86
N VAL A 39 20.48 27.69 23.92
CA VAL A 39 19.03 27.54 24.19
C VAL A 39 18.16 27.59 22.94
N ALA A 40 18.67 28.15 21.84
CA ALA A 40 17.95 28.20 20.57
C ALA A 40 18.91 28.27 19.38
N LYS A 41 18.37 28.07 18.18
CA LYS A 41 19.09 28.11 16.90
C LYS A 41 18.22 28.75 15.82
N ALA A 42 18.80 29.59 14.96
CA ALA A 42 18.14 30.11 13.78
C ALA A 42 18.06 29.04 12.69
N VAL A 43 16.86 28.74 12.21
CA VAL A 43 16.62 27.78 11.12
C VAL A 43 16.18 28.46 9.82
N ALA A 44 15.66 29.69 9.89
CA ALA A 44 15.47 30.54 8.72
C ALA A 44 15.61 32.02 9.08
N VAL A 45 16.22 32.79 8.19
CA VAL A 45 16.41 34.24 8.32
C VAL A 45 16.04 34.88 6.98
N GLU A 46 15.02 35.73 6.99
CA GLU A 46 14.52 36.43 5.83
C GLU A 46 14.66 37.94 6.06
N GLY A 47 15.37 38.64 5.17
CA GLY A 47 15.64 40.07 5.35
C GLY A 47 16.67 40.34 6.45
N LYS A 48 16.41 41.33 7.31
CA LYS A 48 17.35 41.81 8.32
C LYS A 48 16.89 41.43 9.73
N VAL A 49 17.62 40.50 10.32
CA VAL A 49 17.43 40.02 11.69
C VAL A 49 18.69 40.29 12.48
N ASP A 50 18.57 40.95 13.62
CA ASP A 50 19.68 41.26 14.51
C ASP A 50 19.52 40.54 15.85
N VAL A 51 20.63 40.24 16.51
CA VAL A 51 20.67 39.77 17.90
C VAL A 51 21.60 40.64 18.74
N ARG A 52 21.29 40.78 20.02
CA ARG A 52 22.11 41.48 21.01
C ARG A 52 22.20 40.64 22.28
N SER A 53 23.41 40.41 22.77
CA SER A 53 23.62 39.69 24.02
C SER A 53 23.21 40.49 25.25
N PRO A 54 22.84 39.85 26.37
CA PRO A 54 22.25 40.54 27.52
C PRO A 54 23.14 41.65 28.10
N ASN A 55 24.46 41.47 28.05
CA ASN A 55 25.45 42.46 28.52
C ASN A 55 26.10 43.27 27.37
N GLY A 56 25.67 43.06 26.13
CA GLY A 56 26.23 43.71 24.94
C GLY A 56 25.41 44.93 24.53
N THR A 57 26.08 46.00 24.10
CA THR A 57 25.42 47.21 23.57
C THR A 57 25.27 47.20 22.04
N GLN A 58 25.99 46.33 21.33
CA GLN A 58 25.98 46.25 19.88
C GLN A 58 25.04 45.15 19.35
N TRP A 59 24.28 45.48 18.31
CA TRP A 59 23.49 44.54 17.53
C TRP A 59 24.38 43.86 16.49
N ARG A 60 24.27 42.54 16.35
CA ARG A 60 24.95 41.75 15.30
C ARG A 60 23.90 41.11 14.38
N PRO A 61 24.14 41.03 13.06
CA PRO A 61 23.24 40.33 12.16
C PRO A 61 23.22 38.83 12.48
N VAL A 62 22.04 38.22 12.42
CA VAL A 62 21.82 36.78 12.57
C VAL A 62 21.98 36.10 11.23
N LYS A 63 22.66 34.94 11.21
CA LYS A 63 22.78 34.08 10.04
C LYS A 63 22.11 32.73 10.29
N LEU A 64 21.88 31.99 9.21
CA LEU A 64 21.43 30.60 9.26
C LEU A 64 22.34 29.78 10.17
N ASN A 65 21.76 28.93 11.01
CA ASN A 65 22.43 28.08 11.99
C ASN A 65 23.12 28.79 13.15
N ASP A 66 23.03 30.13 13.27
CA ASP A 66 23.50 30.83 14.47
C ASP A 66 22.76 30.31 15.72
N THR A 67 23.51 30.14 16.81
CA THR A 67 22.99 29.71 18.11
C THR A 67 22.86 30.88 19.08
N PHE A 68 21.91 30.76 20.01
CA PHE A 68 21.56 31.80 20.95
C PHE A 68 21.73 31.36 22.40
N CYS A 69 22.13 32.32 23.24
CA CYS A 69 22.29 32.18 24.69
C CYS A 69 21.03 32.60 25.45
N PRO A 70 20.87 32.14 26.71
CA PRO A 70 19.96 32.77 27.65
C PRO A 70 20.24 34.27 27.79
N GLY A 71 19.19 35.08 27.68
CA GLY A 71 19.19 36.55 27.75
C GLY A 71 19.46 37.25 26.41
N ASP A 72 19.74 36.53 25.32
CA ASP A 72 19.89 37.15 24.00
C ASP A 72 18.57 37.77 23.55
N VAL A 73 18.63 38.98 23.01
CA VAL A 73 17.50 39.72 22.44
C VAL A 73 17.58 39.66 20.92
N ILE A 74 16.56 39.09 20.29
CA ILE A 74 16.41 39.01 18.83
C ILE A 74 15.44 40.11 18.38
N ARG A 75 15.80 40.79 17.29
CA ARG A 75 14.96 41.81 16.66
C ARG A 75 14.84 41.54 15.17
N VAL A 76 13.61 41.37 14.70
CA VAL A 76 13.25 41.24 13.29
C VAL A 76 12.83 42.63 12.80
N GLN A 77 13.51 43.15 11.77
CA GLN A 77 13.22 44.48 11.24
C GLN A 77 12.00 44.47 10.31
N GLU A 78 11.64 45.63 9.76
CA GLU A 78 10.58 45.75 8.75
C GLU A 78 10.89 44.86 7.54
N ARG A 79 9.84 44.31 6.90
CA ARG A 79 9.96 43.43 5.71
C ARG A 79 10.92 42.24 5.91
N SER A 80 10.97 41.70 7.12
CA SER A 80 11.86 40.61 7.52
C SER A 80 11.09 39.57 8.35
N ARG A 81 11.54 38.32 8.35
CA ARG A 81 10.97 37.21 9.15
C ARG A 81 12.09 36.31 9.65
N SER A 82 11.82 35.53 10.69
CA SER A 82 12.79 34.52 11.15
C SER A 82 12.13 33.36 11.86
N ASP A 83 12.68 32.16 11.62
CA ASP A 83 12.30 30.96 12.35
C ASP A 83 13.41 30.54 13.31
N ILE A 84 13.02 30.37 14.58
CA ILE A 84 13.89 30.03 15.69
C ILE A 84 13.44 28.69 16.28
N ALA A 85 14.34 27.71 16.27
CA ALA A 85 14.15 26.42 16.91
C ALA A 85 14.71 26.48 18.35
N LEU A 86 13.87 26.26 19.35
CA LEU A 86 14.32 26.14 20.74
C LEU A 86 14.92 24.76 20.99
N SER A 87 15.92 24.69 21.87
CA SER A 87 16.64 23.44 22.17
C SER A 87 15.76 22.33 22.74
N ASN A 88 14.59 22.67 23.28
CA ASN A 88 13.61 21.75 23.85
C ASN A 88 12.40 21.46 22.93
N GLN A 89 12.55 21.70 21.62
CA GLN A 89 11.64 21.36 20.49
C GLN A 89 10.61 22.39 19.99
N PRO A 90 10.16 23.43 20.73
CA PRO A 90 9.28 24.45 20.15
C PRO A 90 9.92 25.17 18.96
N MET A 91 9.10 25.42 17.95
CA MET A 91 9.44 26.26 16.81
C MET A 91 8.70 27.58 16.93
N LEU A 92 9.42 28.68 16.68
CA LEU A 92 8.90 30.04 16.72
C LEU A 92 9.12 30.70 15.37
N ARG A 93 8.06 31.18 14.72
CA ARG A 93 8.14 32.01 13.52
C ARG A 93 7.80 33.44 13.91
N LEU A 94 8.74 34.34 13.67
CA LEU A 94 8.69 35.75 14.07
C LEU A 94 8.33 36.62 12.86
N ASP A 95 7.31 37.45 13.02
CA ASP A 95 6.94 38.47 12.03
C ASP A 95 7.89 39.68 12.15
N GLN A 96 7.81 40.60 11.20
CA GLN A 96 8.53 41.86 11.25
C GLN A 96 8.20 42.73 12.46
N ASN A 97 9.08 43.68 12.76
CA ASN A 97 8.97 44.57 13.92
C ASN A 97 8.83 43.81 15.25
N THR A 98 9.29 42.56 15.28
CA THR A 98 9.25 41.71 16.45
C THR A 98 10.53 41.86 17.26
N THR A 99 10.39 42.07 18.57
CA THR A 99 11.50 42.04 19.52
C THR A 99 11.20 41.01 20.60
N MET A 100 12.10 40.04 20.74
CA MET A 100 11.95 38.89 21.61
C MET A 100 13.23 38.63 22.39
N THR A 101 13.11 38.37 23.69
CA THR A 101 14.23 37.95 24.55
C THR A 101 14.11 36.47 24.85
N LEU A 102 15.18 35.71 24.60
CA LEU A 102 15.26 34.29 24.95
C LEU A 102 15.62 34.15 26.42
N GLY A 103 14.77 33.52 27.21
CA GLY A 103 15.05 33.19 28.60
C GLY A 103 15.91 31.93 28.75
N GLY A 104 16.30 31.63 29.98
CA GLY A 104 16.90 30.35 30.34
C GLY A 104 15.85 29.24 30.48
N ALA A 105 16.29 27.98 30.44
CA ALA A 105 15.43 26.85 30.74
C ALA A 105 14.99 26.87 32.22
N LYS A 106 13.70 26.68 32.50
CA LYS A 106 13.18 26.48 33.86
C LYS A 106 13.75 25.18 34.45
N LYS A 107 13.76 25.06 35.78
CA LYS A 107 14.14 23.83 36.51
C LYS A 107 13.38 22.55 36.06
N GLN A 108 12.24 22.70 35.37
CA GLN A 108 11.42 21.60 34.83
C GLN A 108 11.61 21.37 33.32
N GLY A 109 12.55 22.04 32.65
CA GLY A 109 12.88 21.82 31.23
C GLY A 109 12.10 22.66 30.21
N GLY A 110 11.22 23.57 30.65
CA GLY A 110 10.51 24.51 29.77
C GLY A 110 11.33 25.75 29.42
N SER A 111 11.25 26.18 28.16
CA SER A 111 11.88 27.41 27.67
C SER A 111 11.01 28.61 27.98
N VAL A 112 11.62 29.71 28.39
CA VAL A 112 10.93 30.99 28.61
C VAL A 112 11.26 31.91 27.46
N VAL A 113 10.25 32.52 26.87
CA VAL A 113 10.40 33.51 25.80
C VAL A 113 9.66 34.76 26.23
N GLU A 114 10.31 35.92 26.16
CA GLU A 114 9.68 37.20 26.45
C GLU A 114 9.49 37.98 25.14
N LEU A 115 8.24 38.16 24.72
CA LEU A 115 7.86 38.90 23.52
C LEU A 115 7.48 40.33 23.92
N THR A 116 8.33 41.28 23.58
CA THR A 116 8.14 42.69 23.97
C THR A 116 7.24 43.44 23.00
N LYS A 117 7.36 43.16 21.71
CA LYS A 117 6.59 43.80 20.62
C LYS A 117 6.58 42.89 19.39
N GLY A 118 5.54 42.99 18.57
CA GLY A 118 5.40 42.29 17.29
C GLY A 118 4.57 41.01 17.39
N ALA A 119 4.73 40.10 16.43
CA ALA A 119 3.95 38.87 16.35
C ALA A 119 4.85 37.63 16.29
N MET A 120 4.42 36.58 16.98
CA MET A 120 5.10 35.30 17.02
C MET A 120 4.09 34.17 16.88
N HIS A 121 4.18 33.43 15.78
CA HIS A 121 3.58 32.09 15.69
C HIS A 121 4.49 31.11 16.40
N PHE A 122 3.87 30.19 17.15
CA PHE A 122 4.59 29.13 17.81
C PHE A 122 3.84 27.82 17.64
N PHE A 123 4.59 26.73 17.51
CA PHE A 123 4.01 25.42 17.73
C PHE A 123 4.94 24.58 18.59
N SER A 124 4.32 23.86 19.53
CA SER A 124 5.01 22.97 20.44
C SER A 124 4.27 21.64 20.56
N ARG A 125 5.04 20.54 20.57
CA ARG A 125 4.54 19.17 20.58
C ARG A 125 4.73 18.46 21.93
N LEU A 126 5.31 19.14 22.91
CA LEU A 126 5.43 18.66 24.29
C LEU A 126 4.67 19.61 25.24
N PRO A 127 3.94 19.10 26.25
CA PRO A 127 3.26 19.94 27.21
C PRO A 127 4.24 20.65 28.15
N ARG A 128 3.95 21.91 28.50
CA ARG A 128 4.70 22.75 29.48
C ARG A 128 6.17 22.96 29.15
N ASN A 129 6.52 22.91 27.86
CA ASN A 129 7.87 23.14 27.39
C ASN A 129 8.10 24.58 26.90
N LEU A 130 7.07 25.44 26.84
CA LEU A 130 7.19 26.83 26.43
C LEU A 130 6.32 27.72 27.32
N ASP A 131 6.92 28.77 27.88
CA ASP A 131 6.23 29.86 28.56
C ASP A 131 6.52 31.17 27.83
N ILE A 132 5.47 31.84 27.40
CA ILE A 132 5.54 33.11 26.69
C ILE A 132 5.18 34.21 27.67
N LYS A 133 6.08 35.17 27.88
CA LYS A 133 5.85 36.36 28.70
C LYS A 133 5.70 37.57 27.79
N THR A 134 4.74 38.41 28.10
CA THR A 134 4.56 39.73 27.45
C THR A 134 4.34 40.77 28.55
N ALA A 135 4.31 42.05 28.18
CA ALA A 135 3.99 43.13 29.12
C ALA A 135 2.57 43.02 29.72
N PHE A 136 1.66 42.28 29.07
CA PHE A 136 0.23 42.25 29.41
C PHE A 136 -0.27 40.89 29.90
N VAL A 137 0.38 39.80 29.47
CA VAL A 137 -0.05 38.42 29.76
C VAL A 137 1.12 37.44 29.75
N ASN A 138 1.07 36.47 30.67
CA ASN A 138 1.93 35.29 30.69
C ASN A 138 1.13 34.07 30.22
N ALA A 139 1.63 33.37 29.21
CA ALA A 139 0.97 32.22 28.59
C ALA A 139 1.83 30.96 28.75
N GLY A 140 1.35 29.99 29.53
CA GLY A 140 1.97 28.66 29.65
C GLY A 140 1.39 27.68 28.63
N VAL A 141 2.25 27.14 27.75
CA VAL A 141 1.84 26.34 26.59
C VAL A 141 1.78 24.85 26.94
N GLU A 142 0.62 24.20 26.83
CA GLU A 142 0.44 22.76 27.07
C GLU A 142 0.33 21.97 25.73
N GLY A 143 1.40 21.93 24.93
CA GLY A 143 1.47 21.11 23.70
C GLY A 143 0.48 21.59 22.64
N THR A 144 0.75 22.77 22.10
CA THR A 144 -0.23 23.66 21.45
C THR A 144 0.42 24.42 20.29
N GLU A 145 -0.39 24.81 19.32
CA GLU A 145 -0.06 25.75 18.26
C GLU A 145 -0.94 27.01 18.36
N GLY A 146 -0.32 28.18 18.19
CA GLY A 146 -1.04 29.45 18.24
C GLY A 146 -0.16 30.63 17.84
N VAL A 147 -0.69 31.81 18.04
CA VAL A 147 0.00 33.08 17.76
C VAL A 147 -0.16 34.03 18.94
N VAL A 148 0.91 34.74 19.25
CA VAL A 148 0.90 35.87 20.20
C VAL A 148 1.24 37.14 19.44
N ILE A 149 0.40 38.16 19.59
CA ILE A 149 0.58 39.47 18.96
C ILE A 149 0.63 40.51 20.07
N VAL A 150 1.70 41.30 20.12
CA VAL A 150 1.93 42.34 21.14
C VAL A 150 2.02 43.69 20.45
N GLY A 151 1.00 44.52 20.66
CA GLY A 151 0.97 45.92 20.26
C GLY A 151 1.42 46.84 21.39
N ASP A 152 1.25 48.15 21.20
CA ASP A 152 1.69 49.15 22.18
C ASP A 152 0.78 49.22 23.42
N GLU A 153 -0.51 48.88 23.29
CA GLU A 153 -1.51 49.00 24.38
C GLU A 153 -2.13 47.66 24.83
N LYS A 154 -1.97 46.60 24.03
CA LYS A 154 -2.59 45.30 24.27
C LYS A 154 -1.76 44.14 23.72
N ALA A 155 -1.95 42.95 24.29
CA ALA A 155 -1.52 41.69 23.71
C ALA A 155 -2.74 40.82 23.37
N GLU A 156 -2.64 40.07 22.28
CA GLU A 156 -3.61 39.07 21.87
C GLU A 156 -2.93 37.70 21.83
N VAL A 157 -3.61 36.69 22.40
CA VAL A 157 -3.18 35.29 22.37
C VAL A 157 -4.27 34.47 21.73
N THR A 158 -4.00 33.95 20.53
CA THR A 158 -4.95 33.16 19.74
C THR A 158 -4.44 31.72 19.60
N ILE A 159 -5.27 30.76 20.02
CA ILE A 159 -4.91 29.34 20.00
C ILE A 159 -5.62 28.63 18.85
N PHE A 160 -4.82 28.08 17.94
CA PHE A 160 -5.33 27.27 16.84
C PHE A 160 -5.67 25.88 17.36
N GLU A 161 -4.80 25.34 18.21
CA GLU A 161 -4.87 23.95 18.60
C GLU A 161 -4.16 23.71 19.94
N GLY A 162 -4.80 23.04 20.88
CA GLY A 162 -4.27 22.74 22.22
C GLY A 162 -4.87 23.61 23.31
N LYS A 163 -4.12 23.78 24.40
CA LYS A 163 -4.56 24.47 25.60
C LYS A 163 -3.45 25.37 26.13
N VAL A 164 -3.80 26.62 26.41
CA VAL A 164 -2.88 27.59 27.00
C VAL A 164 -3.51 28.20 28.23
N VAL A 165 -2.73 28.28 29.30
CA VAL A 165 -3.13 29.01 30.51
C VAL A 165 -2.55 30.41 30.40
N ALA A 166 -3.41 31.40 30.24
CA ALA A 166 -3.06 32.81 30.17
C ALA A 166 -3.36 33.49 31.50
N ALA A 167 -2.40 34.24 32.04
CA ALA A 167 -2.54 34.92 33.33
C ALA A 167 -1.99 36.35 33.27
N ASN A 168 -2.68 37.27 33.91
CA ASN A 168 -2.21 38.62 34.22
C ASN A 168 -2.48 38.96 35.69
N GLU A 169 -2.15 40.17 36.14
CA GLU A 169 -2.35 40.59 37.54
C GLU A 169 -3.81 40.54 38.00
N SER A 170 -4.77 40.60 37.06
CA SER A 170 -6.21 40.60 37.34
C SER A 170 -6.84 39.20 37.35
N GLY A 171 -6.12 38.15 36.94
CA GLY A 171 -6.62 36.77 36.98
C GLY A 171 -6.02 35.84 35.94
N THR A 172 -6.52 34.59 35.95
CA THR A 172 -6.07 33.51 35.07
C THR A 172 -7.23 32.96 34.26
N VAL A 173 -7.03 32.75 32.96
CA VAL A 173 -8.00 32.14 32.04
C VAL A 173 -7.34 31.00 31.27
N THR A 174 -8.17 30.05 30.82
CA THR A 174 -7.71 28.93 29.98
C THR A 174 -8.24 29.15 28.56
N ILE A 175 -7.34 29.19 27.59
CA ILE A 175 -7.65 29.36 26.17
C ILE A 175 -7.56 27.99 25.50
N THR A 176 -8.59 27.62 24.73
CA THR A 176 -8.63 26.38 23.94
C THR A 176 -8.78 26.67 22.46
N ASN A 177 -8.84 25.62 21.63
CA ASN A 177 -8.99 25.70 20.17
C ASN A 177 -10.04 26.74 19.73
N GLY A 178 -9.64 27.62 18.81
CA GLY A 178 -10.52 28.61 18.21
C GLY A 178 -10.84 29.83 19.09
N GLN A 179 -10.23 29.92 20.27
CA GLN A 179 -10.40 31.07 21.17
C GLN A 179 -9.20 32.01 21.09
N SER A 180 -9.50 33.31 21.21
CA SER A 180 -8.53 34.36 21.43
C SER A 180 -8.81 35.03 22.77
N VAL A 181 -7.76 35.54 23.40
CA VAL A 181 -7.86 36.40 24.58
C VAL A 181 -7.06 37.67 24.34
N VAL A 182 -7.69 38.80 24.65
CA VAL A 182 -7.05 40.11 24.64
C VAL A 182 -6.73 40.53 26.07
N ALA A 183 -5.49 40.97 26.26
CA ALA A 183 -4.94 41.47 27.51
C ALA A 183 -4.57 42.95 27.34
N GLU A 184 -5.23 43.82 28.08
CA GLU A 184 -4.92 45.24 28.19
C GLU A 184 -4.32 45.54 29.57
N SER A 185 -3.47 46.57 29.66
CA SER A 185 -2.81 46.94 30.91
C SER A 185 -3.83 47.24 32.01
N GLY A 186 -3.69 46.58 33.17
CA GLY A 186 -4.53 46.79 34.36
C GLY A 186 -5.98 46.30 34.23
N LYS A 187 -6.35 45.59 33.16
CA LYS A 187 -7.71 45.06 32.94
C LYS A 187 -7.76 43.53 33.03
N PRO A 188 -8.92 42.92 33.33
CA PRO A 188 -9.11 41.48 33.24
C PRO A 188 -9.01 41.00 31.79
N LEU A 189 -8.59 39.74 31.62
CA LEU A 189 -8.49 39.07 30.33
C LEU A 189 -9.89 38.89 29.70
N VAL A 190 -10.05 39.31 28.43
CA VAL A 190 -11.33 39.25 27.71
C VAL A 190 -11.26 38.21 26.60
N TYR A 191 -12.20 37.27 26.59
CA TYR A 191 -12.34 36.31 25.48
C TYR A 191 -12.90 36.97 24.23
N GLN A 192 -12.32 36.63 23.09
CA GLN A 192 -12.81 36.98 21.78
C GLN A 192 -12.98 35.71 20.94
N THR A 193 -14.17 35.53 20.36
CA THR A 193 -14.41 34.46 19.39
C THR A 193 -13.88 34.91 18.04
N VAL A 194 -12.88 34.22 17.51
CA VAL A 194 -12.33 34.49 16.17
C VAL A 194 -12.91 33.49 15.20
N VAL A 195 -13.58 33.97 14.15
CA VAL A 195 -14.27 33.11 13.16
C VAL A 195 -13.27 32.25 12.36
N LYS A 196 -12.10 32.81 12.05
CA LYS A 196 -10.99 32.13 11.37
C LYS A 196 -9.68 32.44 12.09
N PRO A 197 -9.35 31.73 13.19
CA PRO A 197 -8.16 31.97 13.99
C PRO A 197 -6.86 31.97 13.17
N ARG A 198 -6.78 31.08 12.17
CA ARG A 198 -5.62 30.93 11.28
C ARG A 198 -5.42 32.10 10.32
N ASP A 199 -6.38 33.02 10.20
CA ASP A 199 -6.17 34.27 9.45
C ASP A 199 -5.11 35.17 10.12
N ALA A 200 -4.89 34.99 11.43
CA ALA A 200 -3.86 35.69 12.18
C ALA A 200 -2.42 35.31 11.77
N VAL A 201 -2.24 34.25 10.97
CA VAL A 201 -0.94 33.82 10.41
C VAL A 201 -0.92 33.84 8.88
N GLN A 202 -1.79 34.62 8.23
CA GLN A 202 -1.74 34.83 6.77
C GLN A 202 -0.38 35.39 6.31
N TRP A 203 0.29 36.15 7.17
CA TRP A 203 1.66 36.67 6.93
C TRP A 203 2.72 35.57 6.83
N ALA A 204 2.42 34.34 7.27
CA ALA A 204 3.31 33.19 7.18
C ALA A 204 3.09 32.36 5.89
N LEU A 205 2.10 32.68 5.06
CA LEU A 205 1.84 31.95 3.82
C LEU A 205 2.94 32.16 2.77
N HIS A 206 3.20 31.11 1.98
CA HIS A 206 4.10 31.17 0.83
C HIS A 206 3.34 31.47 -0.47
N TYR A 207 3.83 32.45 -1.24
CA TYR A 207 3.29 32.82 -2.55
C TYR A 207 4.32 32.44 -3.64
N PRO A 208 3.97 31.56 -4.59
CA PRO A 208 4.93 31.12 -5.60
C PRO A 208 5.31 32.26 -6.54
N PRO A 209 6.60 32.46 -6.85
CA PRO A 209 7.02 33.46 -7.82
C PRO A 209 6.56 33.07 -9.22
N VAL A 210 5.98 34.02 -9.95
CA VAL A 210 5.53 33.82 -11.35
C VAL A 210 6.08 34.86 -12.32
N ILE A 211 6.69 35.94 -11.83
CA ILE A 211 7.31 36.97 -12.67
C ILE A 211 8.82 36.72 -12.74
N ASP A 212 9.35 36.68 -13.95
CA ASP A 212 10.79 36.67 -14.22
C ASP A 212 11.26 38.09 -14.59
N ARG A 213 12.24 38.62 -13.87
CA ARG A 213 12.67 40.02 -14.00
C ARG A 213 13.56 40.20 -15.23
N LYS A 214 13.04 40.85 -16.27
CA LYS A 214 13.83 41.22 -17.45
C LYS A 214 14.58 42.54 -17.22
N ALA A 215 15.87 42.55 -17.51
CA ALA A 215 16.67 43.77 -17.48
C ALA A 215 16.16 44.77 -18.54
N GLY A 216 15.74 45.96 -18.11
CA GLY A 216 15.35 47.07 -18.99
C GLY A 216 13.86 47.43 -19.03
N GLU A 217 12.98 46.65 -18.40
CA GLU A 217 11.57 47.05 -18.24
C GLU A 217 11.45 48.17 -17.19
N SER A 218 11.12 49.37 -17.64
CA SER A 218 11.01 50.56 -16.79
C SER A 218 9.69 51.28 -17.06
N GLY A 219 8.88 51.42 -16.01
CA GLY A 219 7.56 52.06 -16.04
C GLY A 219 6.91 51.99 -14.67
N GLU A 220 6.06 52.96 -14.32
CA GLU A 220 5.44 53.05 -13.00
C GLU A 220 4.63 51.78 -12.66
N ALA A 221 3.83 51.28 -13.61
CA ALA A 221 3.08 50.04 -13.45
C ALA A 221 3.99 48.83 -13.17
N GLN A 222 5.07 48.65 -13.93
CA GLN A 222 6.00 47.53 -13.71
C GLN A 222 6.79 47.66 -12.40
N SER A 223 7.12 48.88 -11.97
CA SER A 223 7.74 49.11 -10.67
C SER A 223 6.82 48.72 -9.51
N LEU A 224 5.52 49.06 -9.61
CA LEU A 224 4.51 48.68 -8.63
C LEU A 224 4.31 47.16 -8.62
N THR A 225 4.23 46.53 -9.78
CA THR A 225 4.14 45.07 -9.91
C THR A 225 5.36 44.34 -9.32
N ASN A 226 6.57 44.85 -9.58
CA ASN A 226 7.80 44.29 -9.01
C ASN A 226 7.86 44.44 -7.48
N HIS A 227 7.42 45.58 -6.96
CA HIS A 227 7.32 45.80 -5.51
C HIS A 227 6.26 44.87 -4.90
N ALA A 228 5.11 44.69 -5.55
CA ALA A 228 4.09 43.73 -5.13
C ALA A 228 4.66 42.30 -5.06
N ALA A 229 5.45 41.88 -6.06
CA ALA A 229 6.13 40.59 -6.04
C ALA A 229 7.09 40.45 -4.85
N ASP A 230 7.89 41.49 -4.54
CA ASP A 230 8.83 41.48 -3.41
C ASP A 230 8.10 41.34 -2.08
N VAL A 231 7.06 42.15 -1.85
CA VAL A 231 6.35 42.13 -0.57
C VAL A 231 5.51 40.85 -0.40
N LEU A 232 5.10 40.19 -1.49
CA LEU A 232 4.49 38.85 -1.43
C LEU A 232 5.45 37.78 -0.92
N THR A 233 6.76 37.89 -1.17
CA THR A 233 7.74 36.92 -0.65
C THR A 233 7.73 36.87 0.88
N VAL A 234 7.45 38.02 1.53
CA VAL A 234 7.30 38.16 2.99
C VAL A 234 5.85 38.14 3.47
N GLY A 235 4.91 37.66 2.64
CA GLY A 235 3.50 37.44 3.01
C GLY A 235 2.65 38.70 3.16
N ARG A 236 3.08 39.84 2.58
CA ARG A 236 2.40 41.14 2.71
C ARG A 236 1.35 41.36 1.62
N VAL A 237 0.30 40.55 1.69
CA VAL A 237 -0.74 40.45 0.66
C VAL A 237 -1.49 41.76 0.43
N GLU A 238 -1.89 42.48 1.48
CA GLU A 238 -2.69 43.71 1.34
C GLU A 238 -1.89 44.87 0.73
N GLU A 239 -0.60 44.96 1.07
CA GLU A 239 0.34 45.91 0.44
C GLU A 239 0.53 45.55 -1.04
N ALA A 240 0.74 44.26 -1.35
CA ALA A 240 0.81 43.77 -2.72
C ALA A 240 -0.47 44.07 -3.52
N LYS A 241 -1.66 43.77 -2.97
CA LYS A 241 -2.95 44.05 -3.62
C LYS A 241 -3.09 45.54 -3.93
N THR A 242 -2.73 46.40 -2.98
CA THR A 242 -2.77 47.86 -3.17
C THR A 242 -1.87 48.31 -4.32
N ASP A 243 -0.65 47.79 -4.41
CA ASP A 243 0.27 48.11 -5.50
C ASP A 243 -0.18 47.56 -6.83
N LEU A 244 -0.75 46.34 -6.86
CA LEU A 244 -1.31 45.74 -8.07
C LEU A 244 -2.53 46.53 -8.59
N ASP A 245 -3.40 46.99 -7.70
CA ASP A 245 -4.54 47.84 -8.05
C ASP A 245 -4.10 49.19 -8.61
N ARG A 246 -3.01 49.76 -8.08
CA ARG A 246 -2.39 50.98 -8.62
C ARG A 246 -1.74 50.69 -9.97
N ALA A 247 -1.03 49.58 -10.12
CA ALA A 247 -0.42 49.17 -11.37
C ALA A 247 -1.48 49.01 -12.47
N LEU A 248 -2.62 48.39 -12.16
CA LEU A 248 -3.74 48.20 -13.10
C LEU A 248 -4.52 49.48 -13.40
N LYS A 249 -4.47 50.50 -12.53
CA LYS A 249 -4.99 51.85 -12.85
C LYS A 249 -4.09 52.57 -13.86
N VAL A 250 -2.78 52.36 -13.77
CA VAL A 250 -1.79 52.94 -14.70
C VAL A 250 -1.79 52.18 -16.03
N ASP A 251 -1.82 50.85 -15.99
CA ASP A 251 -1.93 49.96 -17.15
C ASP A 251 -2.98 48.86 -16.91
N PRO A 252 -4.22 49.06 -17.38
CA PRO A 252 -5.29 48.06 -17.26
C PRO A 252 -5.03 46.73 -17.99
N ARG A 253 -4.01 46.65 -18.85
CA ARG A 253 -3.61 45.44 -19.57
C ARG A 253 -2.24 44.93 -19.11
N SER A 254 -1.79 45.28 -17.91
CA SER A 254 -0.59 44.69 -17.33
C SER A 254 -0.80 43.20 -17.06
N ALA A 255 -0.24 42.35 -17.93
CA ALA A 255 -0.35 40.90 -17.82
C ALA A 255 0.27 40.37 -16.52
N ASP A 256 1.40 40.94 -16.10
CA ASP A 256 2.11 40.56 -14.88
C ASP A 256 1.33 40.92 -13.61
N ALA A 257 0.68 42.10 -13.58
CA ALA A 257 -0.16 42.48 -12.44
C ALA A 257 -1.39 41.57 -12.31
N LEU A 258 -2.05 41.25 -13.43
CA LEU A 258 -3.16 40.28 -13.46
C LEU A 258 -2.70 38.87 -13.06
N ALA A 259 -1.50 38.45 -13.48
CA ALA A 259 -0.91 37.17 -13.10
C ALA A 259 -0.66 37.09 -11.58
N LEU A 260 -0.12 38.13 -10.95
CA LEU A 260 0.07 38.16 -9.50
C LEU A 260 -1.25 38.19 -8.72
N GLN A 261 -2.25 38.97 -9.17
CA GLN A 261 -3.59 38.92 -8.56
C GLN A 261 -4.20 37.51 -8.66
N SER A 262 -3.99 36.82 -9.79
CA SER A 262 -4.39 35.42 -9.93
C SER A 262 -3.70 34.52 -8.92
N ILE A 263 -2.40 34.68 -8.67
CA ILE A 263 -1.67 33.84 -7.70
C ILE A 263 -2.14 34.09 -6.27
N ILE A 264 -2.41 35.35 -5.91
CA ILE A 264 -3.03 35.68 -4.63
C ILE A 264 -4.37 34.94 -4.50
N ALA A 265 -5.22 35.01 -5.53
CA ALA A 265 -6.50 34.31 -5.54
C ALA A 265 -6.35 32.77 -5.45
N VAL A 266 -5.34 32.17 -6.11
CA VAL A 266 -5.04 30.73 -5.98
C VAL A 266 -4.71 30.37 -4.53
N VAL A 267 -3.81 31.11 -3.89
CA VAL A 267 -3.37 30.86 -2.50
C VAL A 267 -4.52 31.11 -1.50
N GLN A 268 -5.40 32.08 -1.78
CA GLN A 268 -6.60 32.36 -0.99
C GLN A 268 -7.77 31.41 -1.30
N ASN A 269 -7.56 30.42 -2.18
CA ASN A 269 -8.55 29.42 -2.61
C ASN A 269 -9.80 30.04 -3.29
N GLU A 270 -9.62 31.18 -3.95
CA GLU A 270 -10.63 31.90 -4.76
C GLU A 270 -10.53 31.43 -6.22
N LYS A 271 -10.88 30.17 -6.48
CA LYS A 271 -10.55 29.46 -7.73
C LYS A 271 -11.11 30.15 -8.98
N GLU A 272 -12.39 30.49 -8.97
CA GLU A 272 -13.09 31.10 -10.12
C GLU A 272 -12.48 32.46 -10.47
N GLN A 273 -12.18 33.26 -9.44
CA GLN A 273 -11.51 34.54 -9.60
C GLN A 273 -10.09 34.36 -10.13
N ALA A 274 -9.33 33.39 -9.61
CA ALA A 274 -8.00 33.06 -10.10
C ALA A 274 -8.02 32.70 -11.59
N LEU A 275 -8.93 31.83 -12.03
CA LEU A 275 -9.03 31.44 -13.44
C LEU A 275 -9.41 32.63 -14.34
N GLY A 276 -10.34 33.47 -13.89
CA GLY A 276 -10.73 34.68 -14.60
C GLY A 276 -9.56 35.67 -14.76
N LEU A 277 -8.81 35.90 -13.68
CA LEU A 277 -7.63 36.79 -13.67
C LEU A 277 -6.50 36.23 -14.55
N ALA A 278 -6.17 34.94 -14.44
CA ALA A 278 -5.15 34.33 -15.27
C ALA A 278 -5.51 34.29 -16.76
N THR A 279 -6.76 34.02 -17.09
CA THR A 279 -7.26 34.08 -18.48
C THR A 279 -7.14 35.49 -19.03
N SER A 280 -7.45 36.50 -18.21
CA SER A 280 -7.29 37.90 -18.56
C SER A 280 -5.82 38.29 -18.73
N ALA A 281 -4.92 37.77 -17.90
CA ALA A 281 -3.47 37.96 -18.02
C ALA A 281 -2.95 37.42 -19.37
N VAL A 282 -3.36 36.21 -19.76
CA VAL A 282 -2.97 35.61 -21.05
C VAL A 282 -3.58 36.36 -22.23
N ALA A 283 -4.82 36.85 -22.10
CA ALA A 283 -5.44 37.68 -23.12
C ALA A 283 -4.74 39.05 -23.29
N ALA A 284 -4.23 39.62 -22.19
CA ALA A 284 -3.49 40.87 -22.21
C ALA A 284 -2.12 40.72 -22.89
N ASN A 285 -1.40 39.61 -22.64
CA ASN A 285 -0.18 39.27 -23.37
C ASN A 285 -0.05 37.76 -23.62
N PRO A 286 -0.42 37.26 -24.82
CA PRO A 286 -0.34 35.84 -25.17
C PRO A 286 1.09 35.27 -25.21
N GLN A 287 2.12 36.12 -25.27
CA GLN A 287 3.53 35.71 -25.27
C GLN A 287 4.17 35.80 -23.87
N SER A 288 3.44 36.28 -22.84
CA SER A 288 3.96 36.30 -21.47
C SER A 288 4.01 34.89 -20.90
N ALA A 289 5.21 34.44 -20.50
CA ALA A 289 5.35 33.20 -19.74
C ALA A 289 4.74 33.35 -18.34
N SER A 290 4.89 34.49 -17.67
CA SER A 290 4.31 34.78 -16.35
C SER A 290 2.79 34.55 -16.34
N ALA A 291 2.09 35.06 -17.36
CA ALA A 291 0.64 34.89 -17.50
C ALA A 291 0.25 33.42 -17.69
N LYS A 292 0.99 32.67 -18.51
CA LYS A 292 0.75 31.24 -18.74
C LYS A 292 1.10 30.38 -17.52
N ILE A 293 2.11 30.76 -16.74
CA ILE A 293 2.43 30.13 -15.45
C ILE A 293 1.26 30.34 -14.48
N ALA A 294 0.77 31.57 -14.33
CA ALA A 294 -0.39 31.85 -13.49
C ALA A 294 -1.65 31.09 -13.95
N LEU A 295 -1.88 31.00 -15.26
CA LEU A 295 -2.95 30.17 -15.82
C LEU A 295 -2.76 28.70 -15.47
N SER A 296 -1.55 28.17 -15.53
CA SER A 296 -1.28 26.79 -15.11
C SER A 296 -1.61 26.54 -13.64
N TYR A 297 -1.35 27.50 -12.74
CA TYR A 297 -1.74 27.40 -11.33
C TYR A 297 -3.26 27.45 -11.17
N ALA A 298 -3.94 28.37 -11.84
CA ALA A 298 -5.39 28.50 -11.76
C ALA A 298 -6.13 27.29 -12.36
N GLN A 299 -5.67 26.78 -13.51
CA GLN A 299 -6.18 25.55 -14.12
C GLN A 299 -5.96 24.36 -13.20
N GLN A 300 -4.78 24.23 -12.59
CA GLN A 300 -4.51 23.14 -11.64
C GLN A 300 -5.42 23.23 -10.41
N ALA A 301 -5.67 24.43 -9.87
CA ALA A 301 -6.60 24.66 -8.76
C ALA A 301 -8.07 24.29 -9.13
N HIS A 302 -8.41 24.39 -10.42
CA HIS A 302 -9.66 23.95 -11.05
C HIS A 302 -9.65 22.51 -11.57
N PHE A 303 -8.59 21.74 -11.27
CA PHE A 303 -8.44 20.34 -11.66
C PHE A 303 -8.27 20.08 -13.18
N ASP A 304 -7.91 21.11 -13.96
CA ASP A 304 -7.55 21.01 -15.39
C ASP A 304 -6.03 20.82 -15.57
N VAL A 305 -5.54 19.61 -15.30
CA VAL A 305 -4.11 19.27 -15.33
C VAL A 305 -3.56 19.23 -16.77
N ASP A 306 -4.34 18.74 -17.73
CA ASP A 306 -3.95 18.68 -19.14
C ASP A 306 -3.84 20.08 -19.74
N GLY A 307 -4.80 20.97 -19.41
CA GLY A 307 -4.73 22.39 -19.74
C GLY A 307 -3.51 23.06 -19.13
N ALA A 308 -3.24 22.80 -17.85
CA ALA A 308 -2.07 23.35 -17.16
C ALA A 308 -0.74 22.91 -17.82
N LEU A 309 -0.59 21.62 -18.19
CA LEU A 309 0.59 21.14 -18.91
C LEU A 309 0.74 21.83 -20.27
N LYS A 310 -0.36 21.97 -21.02
CA LYS A 310 -0.34 22.64 -22.32
C LYS A 310 0.08 24.11 -22.19
N SER A 311 -0.49 24.83 -21.23
CA SER A 311 -0.13 26.23 -20.97
C SER A 311 1.36 26.38 -20.60
N LEU A 312 1.93 25.44 -19.86
CA LEU A 312 3.36 25.44 -19.53
C LEU A 312 4.27 25.11 -20.73
N GLN A 313 3.87 24.18 -21.59
CA GLN A 313 4.55 23.92 -22.85
C GLN A 313 4.53 25.15 -23.77
N GLU A 314 3.44 25.91 -23.77
CA GLU A 314 3.34 27.19 -24.48
C GLU A 314 4.13 28.32 -23.79
N ALA A 315 4.33 28.26 -22.47
CA ALA A 315 5.13 29.22 -21.72
C ALA A 315 6.62 29.09 -22.08
N VAL A 316 7.17 27.87 -22.02
CA VAL A 316 8.59 27.62 -22.39
C VAL A 316 8.87 27.84 -23.88
N LYS A 317 7.84 27.74 -24.74
CA LYS A 317 7.97 28.10 -26.17
C LYS A 317 7.99 29.61 -26.38
N ALA A 318 7.17 30.36 -25.63
CA ALA A 318 7.10 31.81 -25.74
C ALA A 318 8.35 32.48 -25.16
N GLU A 319 8.85 31.97 -24.03
CA GLU A 319 10.08 32.46 -23.40
C GLU A 319 11.02 31.29 -23.05
N PRO A 320 11.87 30.84 -23.99
CA PRO A 320 12.74 29.67 -23.79
C PRO A 320 13.76 29.78 -22.66
N ASN A 321 14.05 31.00 -22.20
CA ASN A 321 15.01 31.25 -21.12
C ASN A 321 14.33 31.55 -19.78
N ASN A 322 13.01 31.45 -19.68
CA ASN A 322 12.28 31.73 -18.44
C ASN A 322 12.41 30.55 -17.46
N VAL A 323 13.14 30.78 -16.36
CA VAL A 323 13.49 29.74 -15.37
C VAL A 323 12.27 29.21 -14.64
N LEU A 324 11.31 30.09 -14.33
CA LEU A 324 10.08 29.74 -13.60
C LEU A 324 9.17 28.87 -14.47
N ALA A 325 9.09 29.13 -15.78
CA ALA A 325 8.34 28.31 -16.73
C ALA A 325 8.92 26.88 -16.81
N TRP A 326 10.24 26.73 -16.92
CA TRP A 326 10.89 25.43 -16.93
C TRP A 326 10.76 24.69 -15.61
N SER A 327 10.92 25.38 -14.48
CA SER A 327 10.74 24.78 -13.13
C SER A 327 9.32 24.27 -12.94
N ARG A 328 8.32 25.05 -13.39
CA ARG A 328 6.91 24.68 -13.30
C ARG A 328 6.53 23.57 -14.27
N LEU A 329 7.11 23.55 -15.48
CA LEU A 329 6.94 22.45 -16.43
C LEU A 329 7.56 21.15 -15.91
N ALA A 330 8.74 21.22 -15.30
CA ALA A 330 9.39 20.10 -14.64
C ALA A 330 8.51 19.53 -13.52
N GLU A 331 8.02 20.39 -12.63
CA GLU A 331 7.07 20.04 -11.58
C GLU A 331 5.84 19.32 -12.16
N MET A 332 5.27 19.84 -13.25
CA MET A 332 4.13 19.21 -13.92
C MET A 332 4.49 17.84 -14.50
N HIS A 333 5.63 17.69 -15.18
CA HIS A 333 6.10 16.40 -15.69
C HIS A 333 6.33 15.37 -14.57
N LEU A 334 6.97 15.77 -13.47
CA LEU A 334 7.18 14.91 -12.30
C LEU A 334 5.85 14.45 -11.71
N SER A 335 4.88 15.36 -11.62
CA SER A 335 3.53 15.07 -11.14
C SER A 335 2.80 14.03 -11.99
N LEU A 336 3.07 14.03 -13.29
CA LEU A 336 2.54 13.12 -14.30
C LEU A 336 3.38 11.84 -14.44
N GLN A 337 4.32 11.58 -13.51
CA GLN A 337 5.32 10.49 -13.56
C GLN A 337 6.13 10.41 -14.85
N GLN A 338 6.24 11.51 -15.58
CA GLN A 338 7.14 11.64 -16.72
C GLN A 338 8.53 12.01 -16.19
N LEU A 339 9.12 11.11 -15.40
CA LEU A 339 10.30 11.38 -14.57
C LEU A 339 11.51 11.86 -15.37
N ASP A 340 11.73 11.31 -16.57
CA ASP A 340 12.86 11.70 -17.42
C ASP A 340 12.68 13.11 -17.99
N LYS A 341 11.48 13.43 -18.49
CA LYS A 341 11.13 14.78 -18.97
C LYS A 341 11.15 15.81 -17.84
N GLY A 342 10.69 15.40 -16.65
CA GLY A 342 10.71 16.24 -15.46
C GLY A 342 12.14 16.53 -15.00
N LEU A 343 13.02 15.53 -15.03
CA LEU A 343 14.44 15.72 -14.75
C LEU A 343 15.10 16.65 -15.77
N GLU A 344 14.88 16.43 -17.07
CA GLU A 344 15.44 17.26 -18.15
C GLU A 344 15.00 18.73 -18.00
N ALA A 345 13.70 18.97 -17.79
CA ALA A 345 13.18 20.32 -17.58
C ALA A 345 13.73 20.97 -16.29
N ALA A 346 13.93 20.20 -15.21
CA ALA A 346 14.50 20.71 -13.96
C ALA A 346 15.98 21.06 -14.11
N GLN A 347 16.76 20.20 -14.79
CA GLN A 347 18.15 20.48 -15.14
C GLN A 347 18.25 21.73 -16.00
N LYS A 348 17.35 21.88 -16.98
CA LYS A 348 17.30 23.08 -17.82
C LYS A 348 17.05 24.35 -17.02
N ALA A 349 16.15 24.31 -16.03
CA ALA A 349 15.87 25.45 -15.16
C ALA A 349 17.12 25.87 -14.36
N VAL A 350 17.86 24.91 -13.80
CA VAL A 350 19.11 25.18 -13.04
C VAL A 350 20.22 25.69 -13.96
N GLU A 351 20.35 25.16 -15.18
CA GLU A 351 21.30 25.66 -16.18
C GLU A 351 21.03 27.13 -16.55
N LEU A 352 19.76 27.52 -16.68
CA LEU A 352 19.37 28.89 -17.02
C LEU A 352 19.66 29.88 -15.89
N ASN A 353 19.45 29.48 -14.63
CA ASN A 353 19.79 30.28 -13.47
C ASN A 353 20.16 29.41 -12.25
N PRO A 354 21.46 29.27 -11.94
CA PRO A 354 21.94 28.53 -10.77
C PRO A 354 21.61 29.15 -9.40
N ASN A 355 21.04 30.35 -9.37
CA ASN A 355 20.65 31.04 -8.13
C ASN A 355 19.11 31.09 -7.98
N ALA A 356 18.37 30.26 -8.72
CA ALA A 356 16.93 30.14 -8.55
C ALA A 356 16.59 28.99 -7.59
N GLU A 357 16.09 29.32 -6.38
CA GLU A 357 15.64 28.32 -5.38
C GLU A 357 14.72 27.28 -6.01
N ARG A 358 13.72 27.75 -6.77
CA ARG A 358 12.67 26.87 -7.31
C ARG A 358 13.22 25.83 -8.27
N ALA A 359 14.25 26.18 -9.04
CA ALA A 359 14.90 25.27 -9.97
C ALA A 359 15.61 24.13 -9.22
N HIS A 360 16.36 24.48 -8.18
CA HIS A 360 17.03 23.50 -7.30
C HIS A 360 16.02 22.64 -6.53
N THR A 361 14.95 23.22 -6.01
CA THR A 361 13.88 22.47 -5.33
C THR A 361 13.24 21.42 -6.25
N VAL A 362 12.88 21.80 -7.48
CA VAL A 362 12.26 20.85 -8.42
C VAL A 362 13.27 19.80 -8.91
N LEU A 363 14.54 20.17 -9.09
CA LEU A 363 15.60 19.21 -9.42
C LEU A 363 15.85 18.22 -8.27
N GLY A 364 15.83 18.69 -7.02
CA GLY A 364 15.90 17.85 -5.83
C GLY A 364 14.75 16.85 -5.78
N PHE A 365 13.52 17.26 -6.07
CA PHE A 365 12.38 16.34 -6.18
C PHE A 365 12.50 15.38 -7.37
N ALA A 366 13.05 15.81 -8.51
CA ALA A 366 13.30 14.94 -9.66
C ALA A 366 14.28 13.82 -9.30
N TYR A 367 15.41 14.16 -8.66
CA TYR A 367 16.38 13.19 -8.15
C TYR A 367 15.78 12.29 -7.09
N LEU A 368 14.99 12.85 -6.15
CA LEU A 368 14.31 12.07 -5.14
C LEU A 368 13.36 11.07 -5.79
N LEU A 369 12.55 11.44 -6.77
CA LEU A 369 11.66 10.49 -7.47
C LEU A 369 12.41 9.38 -8.21
N GLN A 370 13.63 9.66 -8.70
CA GLN A 370 14.54 8.66 -9.28
C GLN A 370 15.41 7.91 -8.25
N VAL A 371 15.14 8.08 -6.94
CA VAL A 371 15.88 7.43 -5.85
C VAL A 371 17.37 7.86 -5.76
N LYS A 372 17.73 8.97 -6.38
CA LYS A 372 19.03 9.62 -6.24
C LYS A 372 19.03 10.52 -5.00
N THR A 373 18.92 9.89 -3.83
CA THR A 373 18.64 10.55 -2.54
C THR A 373 19.78 11.50 -2.10
N LYS A 374 21.04 11.21 -2.46
CA LYS A 374 22.18 12.06 -2.11
C LYS A 374 22.22 13.32 -2.97
N GLU A 375 22.03 13.16 -4.27
CA GLU A 375 21.91 14.25 -5.23
C GLU A 375 20.72 15.14 -4.86
N ALA A 376 19.57 14.54 -4.50
CA ALA A 376 18.41 15.28 -4.02
C ALA A 376 18.73 16.15 -2.79
N GLN A 377 19.46 15.64 -1.80
CA GLN A 377 19.86 16.41 -0.62
C GLN A 377 20.75 17.60 -0.97
N VAL A 378 21.69 17.44 -1.90
CA VAL A 378 22.56 18.54 -2.36
C VAL A 378 21.71 19.65 -2.97
N GLU A 379 20.77 19.31 -3.86
CA GLU A 379 19.92 20.31 -4.50
C GLU A 379 18.97 20.99 -3.51
N PHE A 380 18.36 20.25 -2.57
CA PHE A 380 17.51 20.87 -1.55
C PHE A 380 18.31 21.76 -0.59
N GLN A 381 19.55 21.38 -0.26
CA GLN A 381 20.44 22.21 0.56
C GLN A 381 20.81 23.50 -0.18
N GLN A 382 21.11 23.41 -1.48
CA GLN A 382 21.37 24.58 -2.32
C GLN A 382 20.14 25.50 -2.40
N ALA A 383 18.95 24.94 -2.59
CA ALA A 383 17.69 25.67 -2.57
C ALA A 383 17.47 26.41 -1.24
N HIS A 384 17.70 25.74 -0.11
CA HIS A 384 17.58 26.34 1.22
C HIS A 384 18.62 27.44 1.49
N GLU A 385 19.83 27.33 0.94
CA GLU A 385 20.85 28.38 1.03
C GLU A 385 20.49 29.62 0.20
N ILE A 386 19.81 29.44 -0.93
CA ILE A 386 19.31 30.53 -1.78
C ILE A 386 18.12 31.24 -1.12
N ASP A 387 17.11 30.48 -0.67
CA ASP A 387 15.95 31.01 0.04
C ASP A 387 15.55 30.11 1.22
N GLN A 388 15.78 30.63 2.42
CA GLN A 388 15.53 29.94 3.67
C GLN A 388 14.03 29.91 4.05
N ALA A 389 13.21 30.75 3.41
CA ALA A 389 11.76 30.81 3.62
C ALA A 389 11.01 29.68 2.91
N ALA A 390 11.64 29.05 1.92
CA ALA A 390 11.00 28.06 1.08
C ALA A 390 10.77 26.75 1.86
N ALA A 391 9.50 26.46 2.19
CA ALA A 391 9.12 25.28 2.97
C ALA A 391 9.31 23.94 2.21
N LEU A 392 9.25 23.97 0.88
CA LEU A 392 9.32 22.76 0.04
C LEU A 392 10.70 22.10 -0.02
N PRO A 393 11.83 22.82 -0.17
CA PRO A 393 13.15 22.18 -0.06
C PRO A 393 13.35 21.51 1.30
N GLN A 394 12.83 22.11 2.36
CA GLN A 394 12.87 21.55 3.70
C GLN A 394 12.05 20.26 3.84
N LEU A 395 10.83 20.23 3.29
CA LEU A 395 10.06 18.98 3.15
C LEU A 395 10.84 17.92 2.34
N GLY A 396 11.50 18.34 1.27
CA GLY A 396 12.36 17.51 0.43
C GLY A 396 13.51 16.88 1.20
N LEU A 397 14.24 17.67 2.01
CA LEU A 397 15.28 17.19 2.92
C LEU A 397 14.72 16.17 3.92
N GLY A 398 13.56 16.46 4.52
CA GLY A 398 12.88 15.54 5.42
C GLY A 398 12.60 14.19 4.75
N LEU A 399 12.00 14.21 3.57
CA LEU A 399 11.72 13.00 2.77
C LEU A 399 12.98 12.23 2.38
N ALA A 400 14.06 12.94 2.04
CA ALA A 400 15.34 12.32 1.73
C ALA A 400 15.94 11.62 2.96
N LYS A 401 15.91 12.26 4.13
CA LYS A 401 16.38 11.67 5.39
C LYS A 401 15.56 10.45 5.80
N PHE A 402 14.24 10.48 5.61
CA PHE A 402 13.39 9.29 5.85
C PHE A 402 13.80 8.11 4.96
N ARG A 403 14.14 8.36 3.69
CA ARG A 403 14.62 7.31 2.77
C ARG A 403 15.97 6.72 3.17
N GLU A 404 16.80 7.48 3.88
CA GLU A 404 18.05 6.98 4.48
C GLU A 404 17.84 6.31 5.84
N GLY A 405 16.59 6.18 6.32
CA GLY A 405 16.28 5.62 7.64
C GLY A 405 16.50 6.59 8.81
N LYS A 406 16.86 7.85 8.56
CA LYS A 406 17.05 8.89 9.58
C LYS A 406 15.71 9.52 9.98
N VAL A 407 14.86 8.73 10.63
CA VAL A 407 13.46 9.07 10.96
C VAL A 407 13.35 10.35 11.80
N GLU A 408 14.12 10.45 12.89
CA GLU A 408 14.02 11.59 13.80
C GLU A 408 14.47 12.90 13.12
N GLU A 409 15.58 12.87 12.40
CA GLU A 409 16.05 14.03 11.65
C GLU A 409 15.05 14.43 10.56
N GLY A 410 14.51 13.45 9.82
CA GLY A 410 13.52 13.68 8.78
C GLY A 410 12.25 14.35 9.31
N ARG A 411 11.78 13.91 10.50
CA ARG A 411 10.68 14.59 11.20
C ARG A 411 11.04 16.04 11.54
N ARG A 412 12.23 16.29 12.10
CA ARG A 412 12.66 17.66 12.47
C ARG A 412 12.63 18.57 11.25
N GLU A 413 13.08 18.10 10.09
CA GLU A 413 12.99 18.91 8.87
C GLU A 413 11.53 19.22 8.50
N MET A 414 10.63 18.23 8.59
CA MET A 414 9.18 18.45 8.33
C MET A 414 8.52 19.39 9.33
N GLU A 415 8.97 19.42 10.59
CA GLU A 415 8.52 20.39 11.59
C GLU A 415 8.90 21.81 11.20
N VAL A 416 10.13 22.05 10.74
CA VAL A 416 10.49 23.39 10.24
C VAL A 416 9.80 23.72 8.91
N ALA A 417 9.54 22.75 8.03
CA ALA A 417 8.68 22.99 6.86
C ALA A 417 7.26 23.44 7.26
N ALA A 418 6.67 22.82 8.27
CA ALA A 418 5.36 23.21 8.82
C ALA A 418 5.41 24.55 9.58
N SER A 419 6.56 24.93 10.11
CA SER A 419 6.79 26.28 10.67
C SER A 419 6.76 27.34 9.58
N LEU A 420 7.49 27.09 8.48
CA LEU A 420 7.66 28.03 7.37
C LEU A 420 6.34 28.29 6.63
N ASP A 421 5.48 27.28 6.49
CA ASP A 421 4.17 27.37 5.85
C ASP A 421 3.09 26.62 6.67
N PRO A 422 2.57 27.25 7.74
CA PRO A 422 1.72 26.59 8.73
C PRO A 422 0.31 26.24 8.25
N ASN A 423 -0.15 26.84 7.16
CA ASN A 423 -1.48 26.65 6.60
C ASN A 423 -1.48 25.76 5.34
N ASN A 424 -0.40 25.02 5.11
CA ASN A 424 -0.28 24.10 3.99
C ASN A 424 -0.76 22.68 4.35
N ALA A 425 -1.93 22.30 3.84
CA ALA A 425 -2.54 20.98 4.09
C ALA A 425 -1.64 19.81 3.67
N MET A 426 -0.86 19.97 2.61
CA MET A 426 0.06 18.94 2.14
C MET A 426 1.20 18.75 3.14
N ILE A 427 1.87 19.82 3.57
CA ILE A 427 2.97 19.72 4.56
C ILE A 427 2.47 19.10 5.86
N ARG A 428 1.26 19.47 6.32
CA ARG A 428 0.60 18.86 7.50
C ARG A 428 0.35 17.36 7.32
N SER A 429 -0.13 16.95 6.15
CA SER A 429 -0.30 15.53 5.82
C SER A 429 1.03 14.75 5.87
N TYR A 430 2.12 15.35 5.38
CA TYR A 430 3.45 14.73 5.44
C TYR A 430 4.03 14.70 6.86
N LEU A 431 3.79 15.74 7.67
CA LEU A 431 4.19 15.77 9.08
C LEU A 431 3.42 14.73 9.92
N GLY A 432 2.10 14.58 9.70
CA GLY A 432 1.31 13.51 10.34
C GLY A 432 1.85 12.12 10.01
N LYS A 433 2.29 11.94 8.75
CA LYS A 433 2.95 10.72 8.27
C LYS A 433 4.34 10.52 8.90
N ALA A 434 5.12 11.57 9.13
CA ALA A 434 6.36 11.48 9.92
C ALA A 434 6.11 11.01 11.36
N TYR A 435 5.14 11.60 12.06
CA TYR A 435 4.75 11.15 13.40
C TYR A 435 4.21 9.71 13.40
N PHE A 436 3.53 9.32 12.32
CA PHE A 436 3.02 7.97 12.16
C PHE A 436 4.17 6.96 12.11
N GLU A 437 5.24 7.25 11.39
CA GLU A 437 6.44 6.41 11.34
C GLU A 437 7.15 6.33 12.70
N GLU A 438 7.18 7.42 13.47
CA GLU A 438 7.68 7.44 14.86
C GLU A 438 6.75 6.76 15.88
N LYS A 439 5.55 6.30 15.46
CA LYS A 439 4.54 5.68 16.33
C LYS A 439 3.98 6.65 17.39
N ARG A 440 3.82 7.93 17.02
CA ARG A 440 3.26 9.01 17.85
C ARG A 440 1.81 9.30 17.47
N ASP A 441 0.95 8.32 17.70
CA ASP A 441 -0.42 8.26 17.15
C ASP A 441 -1.28 9.52 17.45
N VAL A 442 -1.17 10.09 18.65
CA VAL A 442 -1.92 11.31 19.05
C VAL A 442 -1.53 12.53 18.19
N LEU A 443 -0.24 12.67 17.87
CA LEU A 443 0.22 13.77 17.01
C LEU A 443 -0.10 13.48 15.54
N THR A 444 -0.06 12.21 15.12
CA THR A 444 -0.48 11.81 13.79
C THR A 444 -1.92 12.20 13.50
N GLU A 445 -2.88 11.78 14.34
CA GLU A 445 -4.31 12.07 14.16
C GLU A 445 -4.55 13.58 14.11
N ARG A 446 -3.91 14.32 15.01
CA ARG A 446 -3.95 15.78 15.08
C ARG A 446 -3.49 16.48 13.80
N GLU A 447 -2.35 16.08 13.21
CA GLU A 447 -1.89 16.70 11.96
C GLU A 447 -2.78 16.33 10.76
N TYR A 448 -3.36 15.12 10.74
CA TYR A 448 -4.32 14.76 9.71
C TYR A 448 -5.63 15.55 9.84
N GLU A 449 -6.14 15.79 11.04
CA GLU A 449 -7.29 16.67 11.26
C GLU A 449 -6.98 18.11 10.85
N ASN A 450 -5.82 18.65 11.22
CA ASN A 450 -5.36 19.96 10.76
C ASN A 450 -5.31 20.04 9.22
N ALA A 451 -4.79 19.02 8.55
CA ALA A 451 -4.75 18.98 7.10
C ALA A 451 -6.16 18.95 6.47
N LYS A 452 -7.11 18.19 7.05
CA LYS A 452 -8.52 18.15 6.59
C LYS A 452 -9.24 19.47 6.79
N GLU A 453 -8.94 20.21 7.86
CA GLU A 453 -9.50 21.53 8.09
C GLU A 453 -8.99 22.56 7.08
N LEU A 454 -7.69 22.49 6.75
CA LEU A 454 -7.04 23.41 5.81
C LEU A 454 -7.49 23.18 4.35
N ASP A 455 -7.61 21.91 3.93
CA ASP A 455 -8.19 21.55 2.65
C ASP A 455 -9.15 20.36 2.78
N PRO A 456 -10.46 20.62 2.99
CA PRO A 456 -11.47 19.57 3.09
C PRO A 456 -11.70 18.78 1.80
N GLN A 457 -11.18 19.26 0.66
CA GLN A 457 -11.33 18.64 -0.65
C GLN A 457 -10.10 17.80 -1.03
N ASP A 458 -8.97 17.94 -0.33
CA ASP A 458 -7.80 17.09 -0.55
C ASP A 458 -8.07 15.65 -0.06
N PRO A 459 -8.01 14.62 -0.93
CA PRO A 459 -8.15 13.23 -0.52
C PRO A 459 -6.97 12.68 0.29
N THR A 460 -5.82 13.38 0.32
CA THR A 460 -4.56 12.92 0.94
C THR A 460 -4.68 12.67 2.44
N PRO A 461 -5.14 13.63 3.27
CA PRO A 461 -5.22 13.42 4.71
C PRO A 461 -6.25 12.34 5.09
N PHE A 462 -7.40 12.27 4.39
CA PHE A 462 -8.39 11.19 4.59
C PHE A 462 -7.79 9.80 4.31
N PHE A 463 -6.97 9.68 3.27
CA PHE A 463 -6.30 8.43 2.93
C PHE A 463 -5.30 7.99 3.99
N TYR A 464 -4.40 8.88 4.43
CA TYR A 464 -3.41 8.53 5.43
C TYR A 464 -4.03 8.26 6.80
N ASP A 465 -5.06 9.02 7.17
CA ASP A 465 -5.81 8.80 8.40
C ASP A 465 -6.58 7.47 8.38
N ALA A 466 -7.19 7.09 7.24
CA ALA A 466 -7.78 5.77 7.09
C ALA A 466 -6.77 4.63 7.32
N LEU A 467 -5.54 4.77 6.80
CA LEU A 467 -4.48 3.79 7.04
C LEU A 467 -4.06 3.74 8.51
N GLN A 468 -3.94 4.90 9.16
CA GLN A 468 -3.60 4.98 10.59
C GLN A 468 -4.70 4.36 11.46
N LYS A 469 -5.98 4.67 11.22
CA LYS A 469 -7.13 4.05 11.89
C LYS A 469 -7.20 2.54 11.64
N GLN A 470 -6.94 2.11 10.41
CA GLN A 470 -6.87 0.68 10.10
C GLN A 470 -5.81 -0.01 10.95
N LEU A 471 -4.61 0.56 11.07
CA LEU A 471 -3.48 -0.03 11.80
C LEU A 471 -3.60 0.09 13.33
N THR A 472 -4.37 1.04 13.83
CA THR A 472 -4.64 1.26 15.27
C THR A 472 -5.92 0.58 15.79
N ASN A 473 -6.45 -0.41 15.05
CA ASN A 473 -7.62 -1.22 15.44
C ASN A 473 -8.97 -0.47 15.41
N ARG A 474 -9.10 0.49 14.48
CA ARG A 474 -10.33 1.27 14.23
C ARG A 474 -10.84 1.07 12.78
N PRO A 475 -11.17 -0.16 12.35
CA PRO A 475 -11.46 -0.46 10.93
C PRO A 475 -12.77 0.15 10.41
N VAL A 476 -13.80 0.34 11.25
CA VAL A 476 -15.06 0.97 10.80
C VAL A 476 -14.86 2.44 10.48
N GLU A 477 -14.11 3.16 11.32
CA GLU A 477 -13.74 4.55 11.06
C GLU A 477 -12.80 4.64 9.85
N ALA A 478 -11.82 3.73 9.74
CA ALA A 478 -10.96 3.64 8.57
C ALA A 478 -11.75 3.46 7.26
N LEU A 479 -12.83 2.66 7.28
CA LEU A 479 -13.70 2.48 6.11
C LEU A 479 -14.36 3.81 5.70
N GLN A 480 -14.85 4.59 6.67
CA GLN A 480 -15.50 5.89 6.43
C GLN A 480 -14.51 6.92 5.84
N GLU A 481 -13.31 7.02 6.43
CA GLU A 481 -12.25 7.92 5.95
C GLU A 481 -11.79 7.52 4.53
N MET A 482 -11.64 6.21 4.26
CA MET A 482 -11.23 5.72 2.95
C MET A 482 -12.32 5.95 1.89
N ASP A 483 -13.59 5.73 2.21
CA ASP A 483 -14.73 6.04 1.32
C ASP A 483 -14.76 7.54 0.99
N LYS A 484 -14.45 8.41 1.96
CA LYS A 484 -14.35 9.86 1.73
C LYS A 484 -13.16 10.20 0.83
N ALA A 485 -11.99 9.58 1.06
CA ALA A 485 -10.81 9.75 0.20
C ALA A 485 -11.08 9.33 -1.26
N ILE A 486 -11.86 8.26 -1.48
CA ILE A 486 -12.25 7.82 -2.83
C ILE A 486 -13.23 8.82 -3.48
N LYS A 487 -14.24 9.31 -2.74
CA LYS A 487 -15.18 10.32 -3.27
C LYS A 487 -14.48 11.62 -3.68
N LEU A 488 -13.49 12.03 -2.89
CA LEU A 488 -12.67 13.21 -3.14
C LEU A 488 -11.53 12.96 -4.14
N ASN A 489 -11.36 11.74 -4.66
CA ASN A 489 -10.25 11.39 -5.54
C ASN A 489 -10.18 12.29 -6.79
N LYS A 490 -11.33 12.84 -7.23
CA LYS A 490 -11.43 13.78 -8.35
C LYS A 490 -11.23 15.27 -8.01
N ASN A 491 -11.13 15.61 -6.72
CA ASN A 491 -11.07 16.99 -6.23
C ASN A 491 -9.67 17.42 -5.78
N ARG A 492 -8.60 16.84 -6.36
CA ARG A 492 -7.23 17.10 -5.91
C ARG A 492 -6.54 18.18 -6.74
N ALA A 493 -6.17 19.29 -6.11
CA ALA A 493 -5.59 20.48 -6.75
C ALA A 493 -4.08 20.36 -7.02
N VAL A 494 -3.44 19.26 -6.64
CA VAL A 494 -2.00 19.10 -6.83
C VAL A 494 -1.69 17.70 -7.34
N TYR A 495 -1.07 17.67 -8.53
CA TYR A 495 -0.33 16.55 -9.11
C TYR A 495 -1.12 15.26 -9.37
N ARG A 496 -1.70 15.05 -10.58
CA ARG A 496 -1.83 13.73 -11.27
C ARG A 496 -2.76 13.77 -12.50
N SER A 497 -2.51 12.92 -13.50
CA SER A 497 -3.42 12.71 -14.65
C SER A 497 -4.56 11.74 -14.32
N GLN A 498 -5.61 11.70 -15.17
CA GLN A 498 -6.74 10.77 -15.04
C GLN A 498 -6.32 9.29 -14.89
N LEU A 499 -5.28 8.85 -15.60
CA LEU A 499 -4.77 7.48 -15.52
C LEU A 499 -4.13 7.16 -14.15
N GLN A 500 -3.52 8.16 -13.52
CA GLN A 500 -3.00 8.02 -12.16
C GLN A 500 -4.10 8.10 -11.10
N MET A 501 -5.18 8.84 -11.37
CA MET A 501 -6.37 8.82 -10.53
C MET A 501 -7.04 7.44 -10.52
N ASP A 502 -7.07 6.75 -11.66
CA ASP A 502 -7.53 5.37 -11.76
C ASP A 502 -6.62 4.41 -10.97
N SER A 503 -5.30 4.64 -10.98
CA SER A 503 -4.33 3.87 -10.19
C SER A 503 -4.44 4.12 -8.68
N ASP A 504 -4.63 5.37 -8.27
CA ASP A 504 -4.92 5.73 -6.88
C ASP A 504 -6.27 5.15 -6.45
N ALA A 505 -7.30 5.22 -7.31
CA ALA A 505 -8.59 4.63 -7.05
C ALA A 505 -8.47 3.11 -6.89
N ALA A 506 -7.65 2.44 -7.70
CA ALA A 506 -7.35 1.03 -7.56
C ALA A 506 -6.63 0.74 -6.22
N ALA A 507 -5.58 1.49 -5.88
CA ALA A 507 -4.87 1.33 -4.60
C ALA A 507 -5.75 1.60 -3.37
N ARG A 508 -6.64 2.58 -3.44
CA ARG A 508 -7.64 2.88 -2.40
C ARG A 508 -8.71 1.78 -2.32
N SER A 509 -9.20 1.27 -3.46
CA SER A 509 -10.15 0.15 -3.51
C SER A 509 -9.54 -1.11 -2.93
N ALA A 510 -8.27 -1.40 -3.24
CA ALA A 510 -7.52 -2.48 -2.62
C ALA A 510 -7.38 -2.28 -1.10
N SER A 511 -7.19 -1.04 -0.65
CA SER A 511 -7.15 -0.72 0.78
C SER A 511 -8.50 -0.89 1.48
N ILE A 512 -9.62 -0.50 0.84
CA ILE A 512 -10.97 -0.80 1.32
C ILE A 512 -11.17 -2.31 1.44
N GLY A 513 -10.74 -3.08 0.43
CA GLY A 513 -10.88 -4.54 0.48
C GLY A 513 -10.16 -5.16 1.68
N ARG A 514 -8.99 -4.61 2.07
CA ARG A 514 -8.31 -5.00 3.32
C ARG A 514 -9.12 -4.62 4.58
N ILE A 515 -9.70 -3.43 4.61
CA ILE A 515 -10.57 -3.01 5.72
C ILE A 515 -11.80 -3.93 5.81
N TYR A 516 -12.40 -4.33 4.69
CA TYR A 516 -13.46 -5.33 4.68
C TYR A 516 -13.00 -6.69 5.23
N ASN A 517 -11.78 -7.13 4.90
CA ASN A 517 -11.21 -8.34 5.50
C ASN A 517 -11.03 -8.20 7.03
N ASP A 518 -10.58 -7.04 7.52
CA ASP A 518 -10.52 -6.72 8.96
C ASP A 518 -11.91 -6.80 9.64
N LEU A 519 -12.96 -6.37 8.92
CA LEU A 519 -14.36 -6.42 9.36
C LEU A 519 -15.02 -7.81 9.23
N GLN A 520 -14.31 -8.82 8.68
CA GLN A 520 -14.85 -10.13 8.29
C GLN A 520 -15.94 -10.08 7.20
N PHE A 521 -15.85 -9.09 6.30
CA PHE A 521 -16.69 -8.94 5.10
C PHE A 521 -15.93 -9.43 3.86
N GLN A 522 -15.41 -10.66 3.90
CA GLN A 522 -14.47 -11.17 2.87
C GLN A 522 -14.99 -11.04 1.45
N TYR A 523 -16.29 -11.25 1.24
CA TYR A 523 -16.90 -11.15 -0.08
C TYR A 523 -16.90 -9.71 -0.63
N LEU A 524 -17.09 -8.69 0.22
CA LEU A 524 -16.91 -7.30 -0.22
C LEU A 524 -15.44 -7.02 -0.53
N GLY A 525 -14.50 -7.58 0.24
CA GLY A 525 -13.08 -7.51 -0.06
C GLY A 525 -12.75 -8.05 -1.46
N LEU A 526 -13.36 -9.17 -1.82
CA LEU A 526 -13.24 -9.79 -3.14
C LEU A 526 -13.81 -8.90 -4.25
N LEU A 527 -14.99 -8.34 -4.03
CA LEU A 527 -15.66 -7.45 -4.98
C LEU A 527 -14.83 -6.20 -5.27
N GLU A 528 -14.24 -5.58 -4.24
CA GLU A 528 -13.35 -4.43 -4.39
C GLU A 528 -12.05 -4.81 -5.11
N GLY A 529 -11.49 -5.98 -4.82
CA GLY A 529 -10.32 -6.50 -5.56
C GLY A 529 -10.60 -6.64 -7.05
N TRP A 530 -11.74 -7.21 -7.43
CA TRP A 530 -12.14 -7.35 -8.83
C TRP A 530 -12.39 -6.00 -9.51
N THR A 531 -13.09 -5.10 -8.81
CA THR A 531 -13.36 -3.74 -9.29
C THR A 531 -12.04 -3.01 -9.57
N SER A 532 -11.08 -3.15 -8.65
CA SER A 532 -9.77 -2.54 -8.73
C SER A 532 -8.91 -3.06 -9.90
N VAL A 533 -8.86 -4.38 -10.14
CA VAL A 533 -8.10 -4.93 -11.29
C VAL A 533 -8.77 -4.60 -12.62
N ASN A 534 -10.10 -4.54 -12.67
CA ASN A 534 -10.82 -4.13 -13.88
C ASN A 534 -10.64 -2.64 -14.22
N SER A 535 -10.51 -1.77 -13.20
CA SER A 535 -10.17 -0.37 -13.40
C SER A 535 -8.71 -0.18 -13.82
N ASP A 536 -7.77 -0.84 -13.16
CA ASP A 536 -6.34 -0.74 -13.45
C ASP A 536 -5.66 -2.13 -13.33
N PRO A 537 -5.45 -2.84 -14.46
CA PRO A 537 -4.79 -4.14 -14.47
C PRO A 537 -3.28 -4.06 -14.17
N THR A 538 -2.71 -2.86 -14.05
CA THR A 538 -1.30 -2.66 -13.67
C THR A 538 -1.13 -2.51 -12.15
N SER A 539 -2.22 -2.53 -11.38
CA SER A 539 -2.20 -2.33 -9.93
C SER A 539 -1.74 -3.58 -9.18
N PHE A 540 -0.47 -3.62 -8.79
CA PHE A 540 0.09 -4.75 -8.03
C PHE A 540 -0.65 -4.99 -6.70
N THR A 541 -1.09 -3.93 -6.01
CA THR A 541 -1.82 -4.05 -4.73
C THR A 541 -3.19 -4.67 -4.90
N ALA A 542 -3.86 -4.42 -6.02
CA ALA A 542 -5.14 -5.02 -6.35
C ALA A 542 -5.02 -6.53 -6.59
N HIS A 543 -4.03 -6.92 -7.40
CA HIS A 543 -3.68 -8.32 -7.62
C HIS A 543 -3.30 -9.03 -6.31
N ARG A 544 -2.50 -8.39 -5.46
CA ARG A 544 -2.13 -8.94 -4.14
C ARG A 544 -3.35 -9.14 -3.23
N LEU A 545 -4.27 -8.17 -3.17
CA LEU A 545 -5.53 -8.30 -2.41
C LEU A 545 -6.39 -9.47 -2.92
N LEU A 546 -6.49 -9.63 -4.25
CA LEU A 546 -7.23 -10.75 -4.83
C LEU A 546 -6.61 -12.09 -4.45
N ALA A 547 -5.28 -12.21 -4.52
CA ALA A 547 -4.58 -13.40 -4.06
C ALA A 547 -4.90 -13.71 -2.58
N ASP A 548 -4.81 -12.72 -1.69
CA ASP A 548 -5.15 -12.92 -0.27
C ASP A 548 -6.60 -13.37 -0.09
N THR A 549 -7.53 -12.75 -0.80
CA THR A 549 -8.96 -13.03 -0.61
C THR A 549 -9.34 -14.40 -1.18
N TYR A 550 -8.75 -14.80 -2.32
CA TYR A 550 -8.94 -16.12 -2.92
C TYR A 550 -8.45 -17.27 -2.04
N SER A 551 -7.49 -17.05 -1.13
CA SER A 551 -6.99 -18.08 -0.21
C SER A 551 -8.07 -18.69 0.71
N THR A 552 -9.19 -18.00 0.85
CA THR A 552 -10.31 -18.43 1.70
C THR A 552 -11.45 -19.08 0.91
N LEU A 553 -11.34 -19.17 -0.42
CA LEU A 553 -12.35 -19.73 -1.30
C LEU A 553 -11.93 -21.10 -1.84
N GLN A 554 -12.86 -22.07 -1.78
CA GLN A 554 -12.66 -23.42 -2.33
C GLN A 554 -12.38 -23.36 -3.83
N ARG A 555 -11.49 -24.23 -4.34
CA ARG A 555 -11.16 -24.37 -5.77
C ARG A 555 -10.60 -23.10 -6.47
N HIS A 556 -10.17 -22.06 -5.75
CA HIS A 556 -9.63 -20.81 -6.32
C HIS A 556 -8.08 -20.72 -6.31
N GLU A 557 -7.39 -21.82 -6.01
CA GLU A 557 -5.93 -21.84 -5.84
C GLU A 557 -5.15 -21.33 -7.07
N ILE A 558 -5.57 -21.68 -8.30
CA ILE A 558 -4.94 -21.20 -9.54
C ILE A 558 -5.06 -19.69 -9.66
N ALA A 559 -6.27 -19.15 -9.42
CA ALA A 559 -6.50 -17.73 -9.46
C ALA A 559 -5.63 -17.03 -8.42
N ARG A 560 -5.59 -17.56 -7.19
CA ARG A 560 -4.75 -17.03 -6.10
C ARG A 560 -3.27 -16.90 -6.49
N VAL A 561 -2.64 -17.99 -6.92
CA VAL A 561 -1.19 -17.97 -7.20
C VAL A 561 -0.84 -17.23 -8.50
N SER A 562 -1.80 -17.10 -9.43
CA SER A 562 -1.66 -16.31 -10.66
C SER A 562 -1.74 -14.80 -10.37
N GLU A 563 -2.71 -14.38 -9.55
CA GLU A 563 -2.80 -13.00 -9.08
C GLU A 563 -1.56 -12.59 -8.27
N LEU A 564 -1.03 -13.50 -7.44
CA LEU A 564 0.23 -13.25 -6.73
C LEU A 564 1.42 -13.10 -7.69
N LEU A 565 1.52 -13.93 -8.74
CA LEU A 565 2.57 -13.82 -9.76
C LEU A 565 2.53 -12.46 -10.47
N VAL A 566 1.34 -12.03 -10.92
CA VAL A 566 1.15 -10.73 -11.58
C VAL A 566 1.50 -9.59 -10.62
N SER A 567 1.04 -9.66 -9.37
CA SER A 567 1.42 -8.71 -8.32
C SER A 567 2.93 -8.63 -8.15
N GLN A 568 3.62 -9.76 -8.02
CA GLN A 568 5.07 -9.80 -7.83
C GLN A 568 5.77 -9.17 -9.03
N LEU A 569 5.40 -9.50 -10.27
CA LEU A 569 6.04 -8.92 -11.46
C LEU A 569 5.82 -7.40 -11.58
N LEU A 570 4.63 -6.91 -11.22
CA LEU A 570 4.28 -5.49 -11.28
C LEU A 570 4.87 -4.67 -10.13
N GLN A 571 5.19 -5.29 -8.98
CA GLN A 571 5.58 -4.57 -7.79
C GLN A 571 6.88 -3.76 -8.02
N PRO A 572 6.94 -2.49 -7.56
CA PRO A 572 8.21 -1.78 -7.45
C PRO A 572 9.10 -2.47 -6.39
N LEU A 573 10.37 -2.09 -6.31
CA LEU A 573 11.22 -2.55 -5.20
C LEU A 573 10.53 -2.29 -3.86
N ASN A 574 10.28 -3.36 -3.12
CA ASN A 574 9.62 -3.31 -1.82
C ASN A 574 10.39 -4.17 -0.81
N ILE A 575 10.21 -3.86 0.47
CA ILE A 575 10.78 -4.64 1.58
C ILE A 575 9.80 -5.72 2.05
N THR A 576 8.61 -5.75 1.43
CA THR A 576 7.51 -6.61 1.84
C THR A 576 7.94 -8.06 1.74
N PRO A 577 7.91 -8.81 2.85
CA PRO A 577 8.32 -10.21 2.83
C PRO A 577 7.42 -11.01 1.89
N ILE A 578 8.02 -11.84 1.05
CA ILE A 578 7.28 -12.85 0.29
C ILE A 578 7.21 -14.09 1.16
N GLN A 579 6.03 -14.35 1.73
CA GLN A 579 5.81 -15.52 2.56
C GLN A 579 5.94 -16.80 1.70
N PRO A 580 6.73 -17.80 2.13
CA PRO A 580 6.88 -19.06 1.39
C PRO A 580 5.54 -19.73 1.10
N THR A 581 4.65 -19.70 2.10
CA THR A 581 3.31 -20.27 2.01
C THR A 581 2.50 -19.62 0.89
N LEU A 582 2.46 -18.29 0.81
CA LEU A 582 1.68 -17.56 -0.19
C LEU A 582 2.03 -17.94 -1.64
N ALA A 583 3.29 -18.25 -1.92
CA ALA A 583 3.74 -18.56 -3.28
C ALA A 583 3.29 -19.98 -3.74
N GLU A 584 3.02 -20.90 -2.83
CA GLU A 584 2.73 -22.31 -3.15
C GLU A 584 1.23 -22.57 -3.28
N SER A 585 0.82 -23.39 -4.26
CA SER A 585 -0.58 -23.84 -4.39
C SER A 585 -0.85 -25.10 -3.54
N ASN A 586 -2.13 -25.35 -3.22
CA ASN A 586 -2.58 -26.51 -2.45
C ASN A 586 -1.95 -26.57 -1.05
N LEU A 587 -2.07 -25.46 -0.35
CA LEU A 587 -1.75 -25.40 1.06
C LEU A 587 -2.97 -25.92 1.81
N PHE A 588 -2.82 -27.04 2.51
CA PHE A 588 -3.79 -27.40 3.53
C PHE A 588 -3.62 -26.42 4.71
N LEU A 589 -4.24 -25.26 4.59
CA LEU A 589 -4.35 -24.30 5.67
C LEU A 589 -5.68 -24.62 6.33
N LEU A 590 -5.62 -25.09 7.57
CA LEU A 590 -6.73 -24.99 8.51
C LEU A 590 -7.38 -23.61 8.31
N ALA A 591 -8.63 -23.58 7.84
CA ALA A 591 -9.23 -22.35 7.32
C ALA A 591 -9.04 -21.20 8.33
N SER A 592 -8.21 -20.22 7.97
CA SER A 592 -7.84 -19.03 8.77
C SER A 592 -6.80 -19.21 9.90
N LEU A 593 -6.20 -20.38 10.10
CA LEU A 593 -5.22 -20.63 11.19
C LEU A 593 -3.76 -20.68 10.74
N GLY A 594 -3.49 -20.83 9.45
CA GLY A 594 -2.11 -20.83 8.92
C GLY A 594 -1.34 -19.53 9.22
N PRO A 595 0.01 -19.53 9.13
CA PRO A 595 0.84 -18.34 9.38
C PRO A 595 0.56 -17.16 8.44
N THR A 596 -0.27 -17.36 7.41
CA THR A 596 -0.73 -16.43 6.35
C THR A 596 -1.49 -15.17 6.79
N ALA A 597 -1.40 -14.74 8.05
CA ALA A 597 -1.89 -13.41 8.38
C ALA A 597 -1.00 -12.42 7.63
N THR A 598 -1.62 -11.60 6.77
CA THR A 598 -0.97 -10.47 6.08
C THR A 598 -0.07 -9.75 7.08
N SER A 599 1.23 -9.64 6.79
CA SER A 599 2.09 -8.86 7.68
C SER A 599 1.61 -7.42 7.74
N PHE A 600 1.75 -6.87 8.95
CA PHE A 600 1.39 -5.50 9.29
C PHE A 600 2.04 -4.45 8.39
N ASN A 601 3.17 -4.81 7.76
CA ASN A 601 3.99 -3.91 6.94
C ASN A 601 3.90 -4.22 5.44
N GLU A 602 3.11 -5.21 4.99
CA GLU A 602 3.17 -5.70 3.60
C GLU A 602 2.70 -4.68 2.55
N PHE A 603 1.91 -3.69 2.95
CA PHE A 603 1.21 -2.84 1.98
C PHE A 603 1.52 -1.37 2.08
N ASN A 604 2.00 -0.87 3.22
CA ASN A 604 2.28 0.54 3.41
C ASN A 604 3.24 0.74 4.59
N THR A 605 4.52 0.96 4.32
CA THR A 605 5.21 1.98 5.12
C THR A 605 5.31 3.21 4.24
N LEU A 606 4.99 4.33 4.84
CA LEU A 606 4.71 5.53 4.11
C LEU A 606 6.04 6.26 3.81
N MET A 607 7.13 6.04 4.57
CA MET A 607 8.42 6.71 4.29
C MET A 607 9.73 5.93 4.48
N VAL A 608 9.81 4.83 5.26
CA VAL A 608 11.08 4.35 5.87
C VAL A 608 11.58 2.98 5.36
N ASN A 609 11.27 2.57 4.12
CA ASN A 609 11.52 1.18 3.69
C ASN A 609 12.70 0.94 2.75
N ARG A 610 13.56 1.93 2.50
CA ARG A 610 14.76 1.71 1.68
C ARG A 610 15.98 1.48 2.57
N ASP A 611 16.93 0.69 2.06
CA ASP A 611 18.24 0.43 2.67
C ASP A 611 18.22 -0.17 4.09
N ARG A 612 17.26 -1.05 4.36
CA ARG A 612 17.19 -1.81 5.63
C ARG A 612 16.71 -3.24 5.44
N ALA A 613 16.87 -4.05 6.49
CA ALA A 613 16.36 -5.40 6.58
C ALA A 613 15.30 -5.49 7.67
N THR A 614 14.21 -6.19 7.41
CA THR A 614 13.11 -6.48 8.32
C THR A 614 13.04 -7.97 8.63
N PHE A 615 12.57 -8.28 9.83
CA PHE A 615 12.29 -9.66 10.23
C PHE A 615 10.82 -9.82 10.59
N GLN A 616 10.20 -10.89 10.09
CA GLN A 616 8.86 -11.32 10.47
C GLN A 616 8.90 -12.75 10.97
N GLY A 617 8.24 -13.01 12.09
CA GLY A 617 8.06 -14.34 12.64
C GLY A 617 6.60 -14.60 13.00
N SER A 618 6.08 -15.75 12.61
CA SER A 618 4.75 -16.24 12.99
C SER A 618 4.86 -17.61 13.63
N VAL A 619 4.15 -17.82 14.74
CA VAL A 619 4.01 -19.12 15.39
C VAL A 619 2.54 -19.44 15.65
N LEU A 620 2.17 -20.70 15.46
CA LEU A 620 0.85 -21.27 15.69
C LEU A 620 1.01 -22.51 16.55
N ALA A 621 0.22 -22.60 17.61
CA ALA A 621 0.08 -23.82 18.40
C ALA A 621 -1.40 -24.12 18.60
N GLY A 622 -1.81 -25.37 18.45
CA GLY A 622 -3.19 -25.79 18.64
C GLY A 622 -3.32 -27.23 19.11
N GLU A 623 -4.56 -27.66 19.33
CA GLU A 623 -4.89 -29.05 19.68
C GLU A 623 -4.35 -30.04 18.61
N ARG A 624 -4.20 -31.31 19.01
CA ARG A 624 -3.80 -32.44 18.12
C ARG A 624 -2.42 -32.33 17.49
N GLY A 625 -1.44 -31.89 18.29
CA GLY A 625 -0.07 -31.75 17.82
C GLY A 625 0.06 -30.73 16.68
N THR A 626 -0.89 -29.79 16.56
CA THR A 626 -0.88 -28.78 15.50
C THR A 626 0.14 -27.70 15.85
N TYR A 627 1.17 -27.58 15.03
CA TYR A 627 2.24 -26.61 15.15
C TYR A 627 2.50 -25.97 13.80
N GLY A 628 2.64 -24.65 13.77
CA GLY A 628 3.06 -23.90 12.60
C GLY A 628 4.10 -22.87 12.98
N GLN A 629 5.13 -22.71 12.16
CA GLN A 629 6.11 -21.65 12.29
C GLN A 629 6.47 -21.09 10.92
N GLU A 630 6.71 -19.79 10.86
CA GLU A 630 7.20 -19.11 9.68
C GLU A 630 8.18 -18.02 10.12
N GLY A 631 9.32 -17.94 9.45
CA GLY A 631 10.34 -16.94 9.68
C GLY A 631 10.81 -16.36 8.36
N ILE A 632 10.80 -15.04 8.25
CA ILE A 632 11.12 -14.33 7.01
C ILE A 632 12.06 -13.17 7.32
N VAL A 633 13.15 -13.10 6.57
CA VAL A 633 14.05 -11.95 6.52
C VAL A 633 13.94 -11.35 5.13
N SER A 634 13.54 -10.08 5.05
CA SER A 634 13.46 -9.35 3.79
C SER A 634 14.16 -8.01 3.92
N GLY A 635 14.58 -7.42 2.80
CA GLY A 635 15.34 -6.18 2.84
C GLY A 635 15.42 -5.50 1.49
N ILE A 636 15.70 -4.20 1.51
CA ILE A 636 16.13 -3.45 0.33
C ILE A 636 17.56 -2.98 0.58
N HIS A 637 18.42 -3.11 -0.43
CA HIS A 637 19.71 -2.45 -0.49
C HIS A 637 19.91 -1.83 -1.87
N LYS A 638 19.91 -0.50 -1.95
CA LYS A 638 19.97 0.32 -3.16
C LYS A 638 18.86 -0.03 -4.16
N ASN A 639 19.22 -0.73 -5.24
CA ASN A 639 18.36 -1.17 -6.32
C ASN A 639 18.07 -2.68 -6.27
N ILE A 640 18.34 -3.34 -5.13
CA ILE A 640 18.09 -4.76 -4.91
C ILE A 640 17.10 -4.93 -3.76
N SER A 641 16.07 -5.74 -3.96
CA SER A 641 15.19 -6.27 -2.91
C SER A 641 15.43 -7.77 -2.79
N TYR A 642 15.40 -8.28 -1.56
CA TYR A 642 15.56 -9.70 -1.28
C TYR A 642 14.61 -10.16 -0.18
N SER A 643 14.21 -11.43 -0.24
CA SER A 643 13.39 -12.09 0.78
C SER A 643 13.83 -13.54 0.91
N LEU A 644 14.10 -13.98 2.14
CA LEU A 644 14.43 -15.35 2.50
C LEU A 644 13.42 -15.80 3.55
N GLY A 645 12.68 -16.87 3.25
CA GLY A 645 11.62 -17.37 4.11
C GLY A 645 11.71 -18.87 4.32
N VAL A 646 11.36 -19.29 5.54
CA VAL A 646 11.18 -20.70 5.90
C VAL A 646 9.81 -20.87 6.56
N SER A 647 9.11 -21.95 6.24
CA SER A 647 7.83 -22.31 6.86
C SER A 647 7.81 -23.80 7.17
N ASN A 648 7.22 -24.15 8.31
CA ASN A 648 6.97 -25.52 8.71
C ASN A 648 5.58 -25.61 9.36
N PHE A 649 4.78 -26.58 8.92
CA PHE A 649 3.46 -26.85 9.47
C PHE A 649 3.25 -28.35 9.68
N THR A 650 2.89 -28.74 10.89
CA THR A 650 2.65 -30.14 11.27
C THR A 650 1.33 -30.27 12.01
N THR A 651 0.57 -31.34 11.75
CA THR A 651 -0.65 -31.68 12.51
C THR A 651 -0.92 -33.17 12.48
N ASN A 652 -1.53 -33.72 13.54
CA ASN A 652 -1.99 -35.12 13.56
C ASN A 652 -3.36 -35.29 12.88
N GLY A 653 -3.95 -34.23 12.32
CA GLY A 653 -5.24 -34.30 11.62
C GLY A 653 -6.44 -34.40 12.56
N TRP A 654 -7.60 -34.81 12.02
CA TRP A 654 -8.85 -34.97 12.77
C TRP A 654 -9.39 -36.39 12.87
N ARG A 655 -8.77 -37.30 12.13
CA ARG A 655 -9.05 -38.74 12.12
C ARG A 655 -7.74 -39.49 11.90
N ASP A 656 -7.79 -40.81 12.02
CA ASP A 656 -6.65 -41.67 11.69
C ASP A 656 -6.21 -41.44 10.23
N ASN A 657 -4.90 -41.46 10.01
CA ASN A 657 -4.27 -41.21 8.71
C ASN A 657 -4.68 -39.86 8.07
N ALA A 658 -4.87 -38.82 8.88
CA ALA A 658 -5.11 -37.44 8.41
C ALA A 658 -3.99 -36.48 8.85
N GLU A 659 -2.85 -37.02 9.26
CA GLU A 659 -1.64 -36.27 9.57
C GLU A 659 -1.05 -35.57 8.35
N GLN A 660 -0.31 -34.50 8.63
CA GLN A 660 0.41 -33.73 7.61
C GLN A 660 1.67 -33.08 8.21
N ASP A 661 2.75 -33.06 7.43
CA ASP A 661 4.00 -32.32 7.63
C ASP A 661 4.35 -31.60 6.32
N ASP A 662 4.37 -30.27 6.34
CA ASP A 662 4.61 -29.42 5.18
C ASP A 662 5.73 -28.42 5.47
N ARG A 663 6.83 -28.52 4.70
CA ARG A 663 8.05 -27.73 4.89
C ARG A 663 8.37 -26.98 3.61
N MET A 664 8.62 -25.69 3.76
CA MET A 664 8.88 -24.80 2.63
C MET A 664 10.08 -23.89 2.89
N VAL A 665 10.84 -23.65 1.83
CA VAL A 665 11.90 -22.65 1.77
C VAL A 665 11.69 -21.80 0.53
N ASN A 666 11.81 -20.49 0.66
CA ASN A 666 11.74 -19.54 -0.44
C ASN A 666 12.95 -18.59 -0.37
N ALA A 667 13.59 -18.37 -1.52
CA ALA A 667 14.53 -17.28 -1.72
C ALA A 667 14.11 -16.46 -2.94
N PHE A 668 13.88 -15.17 -2.75
CA PHE A 668 13.47 -14.23 -3.78
C PHE A 668 14.44 -13.05 -3.85
N VAL A 669 14.78 -12.62 -5.06
CA VAL A 669 15.57 -11.42 -5.33
C VAL A 669 14.94 -10.65 -6.49
N GLN A 670 14.80 -9.34 -6.33
CA GLN A 670 14.41 -8.41 -7.40
C GLN A 670 15.49 -7.35 -7.57
N VAL A 671 15.89 -7.10 -8.81
CA VAL A 671 16.88 -6.08 -9.18
C VAL A 671 16.23 -5.08 -10.13
N GLU A 672 16.25 -3.81 -9.76
CA GLU A 672 15.85 -2.70 -10.62
C GLU A 672 17.06 -2.25 -11.44
N LEU A 673 17.05 -2.55 -12.74
CA LEU A 673 18.13 -2.19 -13.67
C LEU A 673 18.03 -0.73 -14.08
N THR A 674 16.81 -0.27 -14.33
CA THR A 674 16.43 1.13 -14.58
C THR A 674 15.08 1.39 -13.93
N PRO A 675 14.63 2.65 -13.74
CA PRO A 675 13.29 2.95 -13.22
C PRO A 675 12.13 2.31 -14.00
N GLN A 676 12.39 1.91 -15.25
CA GLN A 676 11.43 1.26 -16.15
C GLN A 676 11.60 -0.26 -16.21
N THR A 677 12.75 -0.82 -15.79
CA THR A 677 13.09 -2.23 -16.02
C THR A 677 13.54 -2.93 -14.73
N SER A 678 12.87 -4.03 -14.39
CA SER A 678 13.28 -4.87 -13.26
C SER A 678 13.27 -6.36 -13.63
N VAL A 679 14.21 -7.10 -13.04
CA VAL A 679 14.32 -8.56 -13.18
C VAL A 679 14.16 -9.20 -11.81
N GLN A 680 13.52 -10.38 -11.79
CA GLN A 680 13.25 -11.15 -10.57
C GLN A 680 13.79 -12.56 -10.71
N PHE A 681 14.27 -13.11 -9.60
CA PHE A 681 14.67 -14.50 -9.47
C PHE A 681 14.05 -15.08 -8.20
N GLU A 682 13.50 -16.27 -8.30
CA GLU A 682 12.91 -16.96 -7.16
C GLU A 682 13.28 -18.44 -7.19
N TYR A 683 13.68 -18.96 -6.03
CA TYR A 683 13.86 -20.38 -5.78
C TYR A 683 12.91 -20.81 -4.66
N ARG A 684 12.20 -21.91 -4.90
CA ARG A 684 11.28 -22.50 -3.92
C ARG A 684 11.56 -23.99 -3.79
N ASN A 685 11.59 -24.46 -2.55
CA ASN A 685 11.62 -25.87 -2.21
C ASN A 685 10.43 -26.18 -1.30
N ARG A 686 9.69 -27.23 -1.61
CA ARG A 686 8.62 -27.76 -0.76
C ARG A 686 8.77 -29.25 -0.60
N LYS A 687 8.59 -29.72 0.63
CA LYS A 687 8.39 -31.14 0.95
C LYS A 687 7.11 -31.28 1.77
N LEU A 688 6.17 -32.05 1.24
CA LEU A 688 4.88 -32.33 1.85
C LEU A 688 4.76 -33.84 2.07
N ASP A 689 4.52 -34.25 3.30
CA ASP A 689 4.18 -35.61 3.69
C ASP A 689 2.78 -35.60 4.32
N ARG A 690 1.83 -36.40 3.83
CA ARG A 690 0.47 -36.44 4.38
C ARG A 690 -0.23 -37.78 4.21
N GLY A 691 -1.22 -38.04 5.07
CA GLY A 691 -2.16 -39.14 4.94
C GLY A 691 -3.30 -38.86 3.96
N ASP A 692 -4.45 -39.51 4.18
CA ASP A 692 -5.72 -39.16 3.54
C ASP A 692 -6.36 -37.95 4.27
N THR A 693 -6.22 -36.74 3.71
CA THR A 693 -6.87 -35.52 4.22
C THR A 693 -8.18 -35.18 3.49
N ARG A 694 -8.65 -36.03 2.56
CA ARG A 694 -9.88 -35.74 1.81
C ARG A 694 -11.10 -35.88 2.70
N GLN A 695 -12.01 -34.93 2.58
CA GLN A 695 -13.25 -34.92 3.37
C GLN A 695 -14.42 -35.46 2.53
N ARG A 696 -14.74 -36.73 2.78
CA ARG A 696 -15.88 -37.43 2.18
C ARG A 696 -17.08 -37.36 3.11
N PHE A 697 -18.27 -37.64 2.58
CA PHE A 697 -19.51 -37.54 3.35
C PHE A 697 -19.51 -38.49 4.55
N PHE A 698 -19.26 -39.78 4.31
CA PHE A 698 -19.21 -40.81 5.35
C PHE A 698 -17.82 -40.86 5.99
N GLN A 699 -17.76 -40.96 7.32
CA GLN A 699 -16.50 -40.83 8.06
C GLN A 699 -15.59 -42.06 7.93
N GLU A 700 -16.16 -43.22 7.60
CA GLU A 700 -15.47 -44.47 7.34
C GLU A 700 -14.81 -44.52 5.96
N ASP A 701 -15.19 -43.63 5.04
CA ASP A 701 -14.70 -43.57 3.67
C ASP A 701 -13.33 -42.86 3.60
N PHE A 702 -12.31 -43.51 4.12
CA PHE A 702 -10.94 -43.03 3.99
C PHE A 702 -9.93 -44.17 3.87
N PHE A 703 -8.83 -43.86 3.19
CA PHE A 703 -7.74 -44.79 3.04
C PHE A 703 -6.86 -44.75 4.30
N ARG A 704 -6.91 -45.81 5.12
CA ARG A 704 -6.09 -45.91 6.35
C ARG A 704 -4.60 -46.08 6.09
N GLY A 705 -4.24 -46.68 4.95
CA GLY A 705 -2.86 -46.98 4.57
C GLY A 705 -2.22 -45.99 3.59
N LEU A 706 -2.95 -44.94 3.19
CA LEU A 706 -2.52 -43.98 2.17
C LEU A 706 -1.46 -43.03 2.74
N GLN A 707 -0.29 -43.00 2.13
CA GLN A 707 0.79 -42.06 2.39
C GLN A 707 1.11 -41.34 1.08
N GLN A 708 1.14 -40.01 1.14
CA GLN A 708 1.49 -39.15 0.02
C GLN A 708 2.70 -38.32 0.38
N THR A 709 3.74 -38.40 -0.44
CA THR A 709 4.95 -37.59 -0.32
C THR A 709 5.12 -36.79 -1.61
N GLU A 710 5.22 -35.47 -1.51
CA GLU A 710 5.54 -34.57 -2.63
C GLU A 710 6.83 -33.81 -2.31
N SER A 711 7.78 -33.83 -3.23
CA SER A 711 8.97 -32.97 -3.20
C SER A 711 9.02 -32.14 -4.47
N ARG A 712 9.16 -30.82 -4.33
CA ARG A 712 9.14 -29.90 -5.46
C ARG A 712 10.23 -28.83 -5.32
N ASN A 713 10.98 -28.65 -6.40
CA ASN A 713 11.90 -27.52 -6.60
C ASN A 713 11.37 -26.65 -7.74
N VAL A 714 11.25 -25.35 -7.51
CA VAL A 714 10.84 -24.38 -8.52
C VAL A 714 11.87 -23.29 -8.65
N TYR A 715 12.23 -22.96 -9.89
CA TYR A 715 13.06 -21.83 -10.26
C TYR A 715 12.23 -20.92 -11.15
N ARG A 716 12.15 -19.63 -10.81
CA ARG A 716 11.45 -18.63 -11.61
C ARG A 716 12.39 -17.48 -11.95
N MET A 717 12.31 -17.02 -13.20
CA MET A 717 12.84 -15.74 -13.65
C MET A 717 11.66 -14.86 -14.08
N GLY A 718 11.65 -13.60 -13.66
CA GLY A 718 10.63 -12.62 -14.01
C GLY A 718 11.24 -11.37 -14.64
N LEU A 719 10.51 -10.75 -15.56
CA LEU A 719 10.87 -9.49 -16.21
C LEU A 719 9.68 -8.55 -16.16
N ARG A 720 9.95 -7.29 -15.84
CA ARG A 720 9.03 -6.17 -16.09
C ARG A 720 9.79 -5.08 -16.84
N HIS A 721 9.17 -4.56 -17.90
CA HIS A 721 9.66 -3.40 -18.62
C HIS A 721 8.51 -2.45 -18.95
N ASN A 722 8.63 -1.18 -18.55
CA ASN A 722 7.67 -0.14 -18.92
C ASN A 722 8.21 0.61 -20.14
N PHE A 723 7.49 0.55 -21.26
CA PHE A 723 7.80 1.39 -22.43
C PHE A 723 7.35 2.84 -22.20
N THR A 724 6.20 2.99 -21.54
CA THR A 724 5.63 4.27 -21.08
C THR A 724 4.90 4.03 -19.76
N SER A 725 4.35 5.08 -19.14
CA SER A 725 3.48 4.96 -17.96
C SER A 725 2.26 4.07 -18.17
N ASP A 726 1.88 3.84 -19.43
CA ASP A 726 0.62 3.19 -19.82
C ASP A 726 0.84 1.93 -20.67
N SER A 727 2.11 1.50 -20.81
CA SER A 727 2.48 0.35 -21.63
C SER A 727 3.55 -0.47 -20.90
N ILE A 728 3.15 -1.63 -20.38
CA ILE A 728 3.99 -2.49 -19.55
C ILE A 728 4.09 -3.88 -20.18
N LEU A 729 5.31 -4.40 -20.28
CA LEU A 729 5.59 -5.78 -20.67
C LEU A 729 6.00 -6.58 -19.42
N LEU A 730 5.36 -7.72 -19.23
CA LEU A 730 5.67 -8.71 -18.21
C LEU A 730 6.15 -9.99 -18.89
N GLY A 731 7.17 -10.61 -18.33
CA GLY A 731 7.66 -11.92 -18.73
C GLY A 731 7.89 -12.81 -17.51
N SER A 732 7.58 -14.10 -17.64
CA SER A 732 7.91 -15.09 -16.61
C SER A 732 8.38 -16.38 -17.25
N PHE A 733 9.46 -16.93 -16.72
CA PHE A 733 9.94 -18.27 -17.04
C PHE A 733 9.99 -19.09 -15.76
N ILE A 734 9.35 -20.26 -15.75
CA ILE A 734 9.28 -21.16 -14.60
C ILE A 734 9.82 -22.52 -15.02
N TYR A 735 10.77 -23.05 -14.27
CA TYR A 735 11.20 -24.44 -14.34
C TYR A 735 10.89 -25.14 -13.03
N GLN A 736 10.28 -26.32 -13.11
CA GLN A 736 9.91 -27.15 -11.98
C GLN A 736 10.50 -28.54 -12.16
N ASN A 737 11.11 -29.05 -11.09
CA ASN A 737 11.41 -30.46 -10.91
C ASN A 737 10.64 -30.95 -9.68
N ALA A 738 9.74 -31.92 -9.88
CA ALA A 738 8.90 -32.45 -8.83
C ALA A 738 8.89 -33.98 -8.84
N SER A 739 8.63 -34.57 -7.68
CA SER A 739 8.33 -35.99 -7.55
C SER A 739 7.21 -36.17 -6.54
N SER A 740 6.14 -36.82 -6.97
CA SER A 740 5.05 -37.24 -6.10
C SER A 740 5.10 -38.76 -5.93
N THR A 741 4.95 -39.23 -4.70
CA THR A 741 4.84 -40.64 -4.36
C THR A 741 3.53 -40.87 -3.63
N LEU A 742 2.75 -41.82 -4.10
CA LEU A 742 1.54 -42.28 -3.46
C LEU A 742 1.71 -43.76 -3.12
N LEU A 743 1.62 -44.09 -1.84
CA LEU A 743 1.73 -45.44 -1.33
C LEU A 743 0.49 -45.80 -0.53
N ASP A 744 -0.14 -46.93 -0.82
CA ASP A 744 -1.22 -47.48 -0.01
C ASP A 744 -0.87 -48.90 0.40
N LYS A 745 -0.77 -49.12 1.72
CA LYS A 745 -0.32 -50.37 2.35
C LYS A 745 -1.47 -51.33 2.70
N SER A 746 -2.71 -50.99 2.34
CA SER A 746 -3.88 -51.85 2.54
C SER A 746 -4.95 -51.55 1.50
N PRO A 747 -4.67 -51.75 0.20
CA PRO A 747 -5.35 -51.06 -0.88
C PRO A 747 -6.79 -51.53 -1.09
N PRO A 748 -7.77 -50.62 -1.00
CA PRO A 748 -8.95 -50.64 -1.84
C PRO A 748 -8.68 -49.91 -3.18
N LEU A 749 -7.48 -49.33 -3.39
CA LEU A 749 -7.18 -48.41 -4.49
C LEU A 749 -7.43 -48.98 -5.90
N LEU A 750 -7.39 -50.30 -6.11
CA LEU A 750 -7.80 -50.89 -7.40
C LEU A 750 -9.32 -51.11 -7.53
N ALA A 751 -10.06 -51.25 -6.42
CA ALA A 751 -11.53 -51.14 -6.47
C ALA A 751 -11.96 -49.73 -6.91
N ALA A 752 -11.18 -48.71 -6.53
CA ALA A 752 -11.41 -47.33 -6.93
C ALA A 752 -10.98 -46.97 -8.37
N SER A 753 -10.43 -47.92 -9.14
CA SER A 753 -10.06 -47.73 -10.56
C SER A 753 -10.92 -48.57 -11.52
N GLY A 754 -12.16 -48.90 -11.13
CA GLY A 754 -13.13 -49.56 -12.01
C GLY A 754 -12.81 -51.02 -12.32
N VAL A 755 -11.86 -51.61 -11.60
CA VAL A 755 -11.59 -53.03 -11.64
C VAL A 755 -12.72 -53.74 -10.87
N SER A 756 -13.49 -54.59 -11.56
CA SER A 756 -14.67 -55.24 -10.98
C SER A 756 -14.39 -55.87 -9.61
N PRO A 757 -15.34 -55.83 -8.66
CA PRO A 757 -15.24 -56.50 -7.36
C PRO A 757 -14.91 -57.99 -7.43
N SER A 758 -15.01 -58.62 -8.60
CA SER A 758 -14.54 -59.98 -8.88
C SER A 758 -13.01 -60.17 -8.75
N LEU A 759 -12.22 -59.10 -8.69
CA LEU A 759 -10.79 -59.15 -8.31
C LEU A 759 -10.56 -58.93 -6.80
N VAL A 760 -11.59 -58.69 -5.99
CA VAL A 760 -11.49 -58.60 -4.51
C VAL A 760 -11.10 -59.96 -3.88
N GLY A 761 -10.98 -61.02 -4.68
CA GLY A 761 -10.33 -62.28 -4.31
C GLY A 761 -8.83 -62.40 -4.69
N SER A 762 -8.18 -61.36 -5.21
CA SER A 762 -6.87 -61.47 -5.88
C SER A 762 -5.63 -61.20 -5.02
N GLY A 763 -5.79 -60.99 -3.71
CA GLY A 763 -4.66 -60.81 -2.79
C GLY A 763 -3.89 -59.48 -2.90
N LEU A 764 -4.36 -58.44 -3.58
CA LEU A 764 -3.59 -57.17 -3.68
C LEU A 764 -3.27 -56.56 -2.29
N SER A 765 -2.00 -56.35 -1.98
CA SER A 765 -1.52 -55.90 -0.67
C SER A 765 -0.85 -54.52 -0.64
N SER A 766 -0.33 -54.01 -1.75
CA SER A 766 0.06 -52.59 -1.82
C SER A 766 0.01 -51.98 -3.23
N VAL A 767 -0.24 -50.67 -3.28
CA VAL A 767 -0.14 -49.85 -4.50
C VAL A 767 0.92 -48.77 -4.26
N HIS A 768 1.93 -48.72 -5.12
CA HIS A 768 2.98 -47.70 -5.08
C HIS A 768 3.07 -46.99 -6.42
N LEU A 769 2.74 -45.69 -6.43
CA LEU A 769 2.84 -44.82 -7.60
C LEU A 769 3.93 -43.79 -7.36
N GLN A 770 4.87 -43.68 -8.28
CA GLN A 770 5.89 -42.64 -8.29
C GLN A 770 5.77 -41.83 -9.58
N ILE A 771 5.63 -40.51 -9.44
CA ILE A 771 5.36 -39.58 -10.53
C ILE A 771 6.44 -38.49 -10.52
N PRO A 772 7.63 -38.73 -11.11
CA PRO A 772 8.59 -37.68 -11.43
C PRO A 772 8.10 -36.82 -12.60
N ASP A 773 8.08 -35.51 -12.38
CA ASP A 773 7.64 -34.51 -13.34
C ASP A 773 8.69 -33.42 -13.51
N ASP A 774 9.13 -33.21 -14.75
CA ASP A 774 9.93 -32.07 -15.17
C ASP A 774 9.09 -31.17 -16.06
N ALA A 775 9.05 -29.88 -15.74
CA ALA A 775 8.16 -28.97 -16.42
C ALA A 775 8.76 -27.58 -16.59
N MET A 776 8.53 -26.97 -17.74
CA MET A 776 8.96 -25.61 -18.05
C MET A 776 7.81 -24.81 -18.66
N THR A 777 7.71 -23.54 -18.29
CA THR A 777 6.72 -22.61 -18.82
C THR A 777 7.34 -21.26 -19.08
N GLY A 778 7.07 -20.70 -20.26
CA GLY A 778 7.33 -19.31 -20.60
C GLY A 778 6.02 -18.56 -20.82
N ASP A 779 5.87 -17.43 -20.14
CA ASP A 779 4.73 -16.52 -20.20
C ASP A 779 5.20 -15.12 -20.60
N VAL A 780 4.46 -14.48 -21.50
CA VAL A 780 4.64 -13.06 -21.85
C VAL A 780 3.29 -12.38 -21.88
N GLN A 781 3.20 -11.19 -21.29
CA GLN A 781 2.00 -10.36 -21.29
C GLN A 781 2.35 -8.90 -21.54
N HIS A 782 1.59 -8.25 -22.42
CA HIS A 782 1.61 -6.80 -22.61
C HIS A 782 0.31 -6.20 -22.09
N GLN A 783 0.45 -5.16 -21.27
CA GLN A 783 -0.66 -4.38 -20.73
C GLN A 783 -0.57 -2.95 -21.27
N TYR A 784 -1.65 -2.50 -21.92
CA TYR A 784 -1.78 -1.15 -22.43
C TYR A 784 -3.02 -0.47 -21.84
N ARG A 785 -2.87 0.78 -21.39
CA ARG A 785 -3.95 1.56 -20.80
C ARG A 785 -4.24 2.81 -21.62
N SER A 786 -5.51 3.17 -21.67
CA SER A 786 -6.02 4.40 -22.26
C SER A 786 -7.21 4.89 -21.43
N GLN A 787 -7.61 6.15 -21.64
CA GLN A 787 -8.78 6.72 -20.98
C GLN A 787 -10.08 5.98 -21.36
N TYR A 788 -10.14 5.39 -22.56
CA TYR A 788 -11.34 4.75 -23.10
C TYR A 788 -11.35 3.23 -22.98
N PHE A 789 -10.18 2.60 -23.02
CA PHE A 789 -10.05 1.15 -22.92
C PHE A 789 -8.73 0.74 -22.30
N ASN A 790 -8.74 -0.40 -21.61
CA ASN A 790 -7.53 -1.14 -21.25
C ASN A 790 -7.44 -2.37 -22.14
N LEU A 791 -6.22 -2.78 -22.49
CA LEU A 791 -5.93 -3.95 -23.30
C LEU A 791 -4.87 -4.80 -22.62
N VAL A 792 -5.14 -6.09 -22.43
CA VAL A 792 -4.21 -7.08 -21.89
C VAL A 792 -4.09 -8.20 -22.92
N THR A 793 -2.90 -8.35 -23.50
CA THR A 793 -2.60 -9.38 -24.50
C THR A 793 -1.44 -10.22 -24.02
N GLY A 794 -1.41 -11.49 -24.39
CA GLY A 794 -0.29 -12.34 -23.98
C GLY A 794 -0.36 -13.73 -24.56
N GLY A 795 0.63 -14.51 -24.18
CA GLY A 795 0.71 -15.91 -24.53
C GLY A 795 1.60 -16.69 -23.58
N ASN A 796 1.36 -17.99 -23.56
CA ASN A 796 2.06 -18.96 -22.75
C ASN A 796 2.50 -20.12 -23.63
N LEU A 797 3.68 -20.66 -23.35
CA LEU A 797 4.09 -21.97 -23.84
C LEU A 797 4.59 -22.80 -22.65
N SER A 798 3.97 -23.96 -22.46
CA SER A 798 4.32 -24.91 -21.40
C SER A 798 4.71 -26.25 -22.00
N HIS A 799 5.79 -26.84 -21.49
CA HIS A 799 6.23 -28.17 -21.82
C HIS A 799 6.40 -28.99 -20.54
N ILE A 800 5.69 -30.11 -20.46
CA ILE A 800 5.64 -30.97 -19.29
C ILE A 800 6.01 -32.38 -19.71
N VAL A 801 6.99 -32.95 -19.02
CA VAL A 801 7.39 -34.34 -19.13
C VAL A 801 7.02 -35.00 -17.83
N SER A 802 6.02 -35.87 -17.88
CA SER A 802 5.58 -36.65 -16.74
C SER A 802 5.86 -38.12 -17.00
N ARG A 803 6.33 -38.81 -15.97
CA ARG A 803 6.46 -40.26 -15.97
C ARG A 803 5.77 -40.81 -14.75
N THR A 804 4.93 -41.81 -14.95
CA THR A 804 4.28 -42.55 -13.88
C THR A 804 4.86 -43.95 -13.84
N ASP A 805 5.59 -44.27 -12.78
CA ASP A 805 6.01 -45.62 -12.44
C ASP A 805 5.02 -46.17 -11.41
N SER A 806 4.34 -47.27 -11.73
CA SER A 806 3.36 -47.90 -10.86
C SER A 806 3.78 -49.32 -10.53
N GLN A 807 3.73 -49.69 -9.25
CA GLN A 807 3.98 -51.03 -8.74
C GLN A 807 2.76 -51.49 -7.94
N LEU A 808 2.25 -52.66 -8.29
CA LEU A 808 1.13 -53.33 -7.64
C LEU A 808 1.66 -54.63 -7.02
N THR A 809 1.51 -54.79 -5.71
CA THR A 809 1.96 -56.01 -5.00
C THR A 809 0.76 -56.84 -4.58
N PHE A 810 0.84 -58.15 -4.75
CA PHE A 810 -0.19 -59.13 -4.42
C PHE A 810 0.38 -60.17 -3.42
N ASP A 811 -0.39 -60.44 -2.37
CA ASP A 811 -0.25 -61.56 -1.46
C ASP A 811 -0.52 -62.88 -2.21
N PRO A 812 0.22 -63.95 -1.88
CA PRO A 812 0.04 -65.25 -2.49
C PRO A 812 -1.34 -65.83 -2.16
N VAL A 813 -2.17 -66.04 -3.18
CA VAL A 813 -3.47 -66.70 -3.04
C VAL A 813 -3.26 -68.21 -2.88
N LEU A 814 -3.59 -68.74 -1.70
CA LEU A 814 -3.53 -70.19 -1.43
C LEU A 814 -4.76 -70.87 -2.03
N LEU A 815 -4.71 -71.15 -3.34
CA LEU A 815 -5.72 -72.01 -3.98
C LEU A 815 -5.45 -73.45 -3.52
N GLY A 816 -6.44 -74.07 -2.87
CA GLY A 816 -6.42 -75.49 -2.52
C GLY A 816 -6.44 -76.38 -3.77
N LEU A 817 -5.31 -76.48 -4.46
CA LEU A 817 -5.12 -77.34 -5.63
C LEU A 817 -4.55 -78.70 -5.20
N PRO A 818 -4.92 -79.79 -5.91
CA PRO A 818 -4.40 -81.13 -5.66
C PRO A 818 -2.88 -81.21 -5.88
N PRO A 819 -2.19 -82.23 -5.32
CA PRO A 819 -0.72 -82.26 -5.12
C PRO A 819 0.14 -82.20 -6.39
N ASP A 820 -0.45 -82.28 -7.58
CA ASP A 820 0.27 -82.47 -8.84
C ASP A 820 0.22 -81.24 -9.78
N ALA A 821 -0.33 -80.11 -9.33
CA ALA A 821 -0.37 -78.89 -10.12
C ALA A 821 1.00 -78.17 -10.12
N ILE A 822 1.62 -78.08 -11.31
CA ILE A 822 2.84 -77.29 -11.54
C ILE A 822 2.55 -75.82 -11.20
N LEU A 823 3.16 -75.31 -10.12
CA LEU A 823 3.18 -73.89 -9.78
C LEU A 823 3.98 -73.12 -10.85
N ILE A 824 3.29 -72.33 -11.67
CA ILE A 824 3.88 -71.10 -12.19
C ILE A 824 3.66 -70.07 -11.07
N PRO A 825 4.71 -69.55 -10.39
CA PRO A 825 4.51 -68.46 -9.45
C PRO A 825 4.02 -67.25 -10.26
N PRO A 826 2.84 -66.68 -9.99
CA PRO A 826 2.55 -65.37 -10.54
C PRO A 826 3.60 -64.42 -9.96
N ALA A 827 4.14 -63.52 -10.77
CA ALA A 827 4.97 -62.45 -10.23
C ALA A 827 4.11 -61.70 -9.19
N ASN A 828 4.49 -61.77 -7.91
CA ASN A 828 3.76 -61.11 -6.81
C ASN A 828 3.79 -59.57 -6.94
N THR A 829 4.51 -59.02 -7.91
CA THR A 829 4.57 -57.59 -8.20
C THR A 829 4.38 -57.36 -9.70
N ILE A 830 3.38 -56.56 -10.06
CA ILE A 830 3.17 -56.03 -11.42
C ILE A 830 3.71 -54.60 -11.43
N ALA A 831 4.69 -54.32 -12.28
CA ALA A 831 5.19 -52.97 -12.50
C ALA A 831 4.83 -52.50 -13.90
N SER A 832 4.30 -51.28 -14.02
CA SER A 832 4.10 -50.60 -15.29
C SER A 832 4.73 -49.21 -15.26
N ARG A 833 5.12 -48.75 -16.43
CA ARG A 833 5.68 -47.41 -16.64
C ARG A 833 4.95 -46.77 -17.79
N ALA A 834 4.35 -45.62 -17.53
CA ALA A 834 3.79 -44.75 -18.55
C ALA A 834 4.59 -43.44 -18.55
N GLY A 835 4.92 -42.94 -19.74
CA GLY A 835 5.53 -41.63 -19.93
C GLY A 835 4.68 -40.83 -20.88
N GLY A 836 4.63 -39.51 -20.69
CA GLY A 836 3.93 -38.61 -21.58
C GLY A 836 4.65 -37.28 -21.69
N ASN A 837 4.78 -36.79 -22.93
CA ASN A 837 5.10 -35.41 -23.19
C ASN A 837 3.82 -34.62 -23.48
N LEU A 838 3.74 -33.43 -22.93
CA LEU A 838 2.67 -32.49 -23.25
C LEU A 838 3.26 -31.12 -23.55
N THR A 839 2.86 -30.56 -24.68
CA THR A 839 3.12 -29.18 -25.06
C THR A 839 1.80 -28.45 -25.15
N HIS A 840 1.68 -27.37 -24.39
CA HIS A 840 0.49 -26.53 -24.33
C HIS A 840 0.86 -25.09 -24.66
N GLY A 841 0.23 -24.52 -25.68
CA GLY A 841 0.34 -23.11 -26.05
C GLY A 841 -0.98 -22.39 -25.84
N ILE A 842 -0.94 -21.12 -25.43
CA ILE A 842 -2.11 -20.24 -25.49
C ILE A 842 -1.71 -18.86 -25.97
N VAL A 843 -2.63 -18.24 -26.71
CA VAL A 843 -2.64 -16.79 -26.96
C VAL A 843 -3.96 -16.22 -26.48
N TYR A 844 -3.94 -15.03 -25.88
CA TYR A 844 -5.13 -14.37 -25.37
C TYR A 844 -5.11 -12.85 -25.55
N SER A 845 -6.29 -12.26 -25.60
CA SER A 845 -6.51 -10.82 -25.65
C SER A 845 -7.78 -10.46 -24.90
N TYR A 846 -7.69 -9.47 -24.02
CA TYR A 846 -8.77 -8.96 -23.18
C TYR A 846 -8.80 -7.44 -23.28
N SER A 847 -9.99 -6.86 -23.47
CA SER A 847 -10.19 -5.43 -23.42
C SER A 847 -11.33 -5.05 -22.50
N ASN A 848 -11.06 -4.11 -21.59
CA ASN A 848 -12.06 -3.44 -20.78
C ASN A 848 -12.37 -2.08 -21.42
N ILE A 849 -13.54 -1.94 -22.03
CA ILE A 849 -13.97 -0.77 -22.79
C ILE A 849 -14.96 0.04 -21.94
N ARG A 850 -14.79 1.36 -21.88
CA ARG A 850 -15.61 2.29 -21.09
C ARG A 850 -16.38 3.24 -21.99
N PRO A 851 -17.50 2.79 -22.61
CA PRO A 851 -18.31 3.66 -23.46
C PRO A 851 -19.00 4.79 -22.68
N HIS A 852 -19.19 4.62 -21.37
CA HIS A 852 -19.77 5.60 -20.45
C HIS A 852 -19.12 5.46 -19.06
N PRO A 853 -18.98 6.53 -18.24
CA PRO A 853 -18.37 6.44 -16.91
C PRO A 853 -19.01 5.40 -15.96
N SER A 854 -20.28 5.09 -16.18
CA SER A 854 -21.05 4.10 -15.41
C SER A 854 -21.07 2.68 -16.00
N VAL A 855 -20.42 2.45 -17.15
CA VAL A 855 -20.47 1.16 -17.85
C VAL A 855 -19.07 0.74 -18.27
N THR A 856 -18.66 -0.45 -17.87
CA THR A 856 -17.44 -1.11 -18.37
C THR A 856 -17.82 -2.44 -19.00
N VAL A 857 -17.44 -2.65 -20.26
CA VAL A 857 -17.66 -3.89 -21.01
C VAL A 857 -16.33 -4.61 -21.13
N THR A 858 -16.27 -5.87 -20.72
CA THR A 858 -15.11 -6.74 -20.90
C THR A 858 -15.35 -7.62 -22.12
N LEU A 859 -14.49 -7.52 -23.13
CA LEU A 859 -14.43 -8.43 -24.27
C LEU A 859 -13.11 -9.17 -24.23
N GLY A 860 -13.15 -10.49 -24.25
CA GLY A 860 -11.95 -11.31 -24.25
C GLY A 860 -12.06 -12.52 -25.15
N VAL A 861 -10.90 -13.00 -25.60
CA VAL A 861 -10.78 -14.25 -26.33
C VAL A 861 -9.46 -14.91 -25.95
N SER A 862 -9.49 -16.21 -25.75
CA SER A 862 -8.28 -17.02 -25.68
C SER A 862 -8.35 -18.22 -26.63
N ALA A 863 -7.20 -18.65 -27.12
CA ALA A 863 -7.05 -19.81 -27.98
C ALA A 863 -6.00 -20.75 -27.41
N ASP A 864 -6.41 -21.97 -27.07
CA ASP A 864 -5.57 -23.01 -26.48
C ASP A 864 -5.16 -24.02 -27.55
N PHE A 865 -3.88 -24.35 -27.63
CA PHE A 865 -3.26 -25.25 -28.60
C PHE A 865 -2.52 -26.36 -27.86
N ARG A 866 -2.73 -27.63 -28.26
CA ARG A 866 -2.23 -28.80 -27.53
C ARG A 866 -1.64 -29.84 -28.47
N SER A 867 -0.44 -30.31 -28.17
CA SER A 867 0.25 -31.39 -28.87
C SER A 867 1.03 -32.26 -27.87
N GLY A 868 1.18 -33.55 -28.16
CA GLY A 868 1.79 -34.52 -27.26
C GLY A 868 1.33 -35.95 -27.53
N GLU A 869 1.83 -36.90 -26.73
CA GLU A 869 1.50 -38.33 -26.80
C GLU A 869 0.26 -38.72 -25.97
N ASP A 870 -0.13 -37.88 -25.00
CA ASP A 870 -1.27 -38.12 -24.11
C ASP A 870 -2.62 -37.87 -24.81
N GLN A 871 -3.35 -38.92 -25.17
CA GLN A 871 -4.65 -38.84 -25.84
C GLN A 871 -5.76 -38.21 -24.98
N THR A 872 -5.56 -38.05 -23.67
CA THR A 872 -6.52 -37.36 -22.77
C THR A 872 -6.55 -35.85 -23.01
N VAL A 873 -5.47 -35.28 -23.56
CA VAL A 873 -5.26 -33.84 -23.72
C VAL A 873 -4.95 -33.42 -25.18
N THR A 874 -4.69 -34.34 -26.10
CA THR A 874 -4.12 -34.01 -27.42
C THR A 874 -5.16 -33.90 -28.56
N GLY A 875 -4.89 -33.00 -29.53
CA GLY A 875 -5.55 -32.99 -30.85
C GLY A 875 -6.61 -31.93 -31.15
N LYS A 876 -6.87 -30.92 -30.30
CA LYS A 876 -7.84 -29.84 -30.62
C LYS A 876 -7.40 -28.48 -30.10
N ALA A 877 -7.39 -27.49 -31.01
CA ALA A 877 -7.44 -26.09 -30.64
C ALA A 877 -8.83 -25.73 -30.11
N GLN A 878 -8.92 -25.01 -28.99
CA GLN A 878 -10.19 -24.51 -28.45
C GLN A 878 -10.12 -22.98 -28.36
N VAL A 879 -11.11 -22.31 -28.94
CA VAL A 879 -11.31 -20.86 -28.78
C VAL A 879 -12.31 -20.64 -27.66
N ASN A 880 -12.00 -19.69 -26.79
CA ASN A 880 -12.70 -19.39 -25.55
C ASN A 880 -13.15 -17.93 -25.55
N PRO A 881 -14.37 -17.63 -26.02
CA PRO A 881 -14.91 -16.27 -25.99
C PRO A 881 -15.29 -15.86 -24.56
N LYS A 882 -15.17 -14.56 -24.26
CA LYS A 882 -15.38 -14.00 -22.92
C LYS A 882 -16.10 -12.67 -23.01
N PHE A 883 -17.23 -12.57 -22.32
CA PHE A 883 -18.02 -11.36 -22.23
C PHE A 883 -18.30 -11.01 -20.76
N GLY A 884 -18.17 -9.74 -20.42
CA GLY A 884 -18.48 -9.21 -19.11
C GLY A 884 -19.07 -7.81 -19.18
N LEU A 885 -19.90 -7.47 -18.21
CA LEU A 885 -20.49 -6.14 -18.04
C LEU A 885 -20.44 -5.74 -16.56
N LEU A 886 -19.88 -4.57 -16.29
CA LEU A 886 -20.00 -3.86 -15.02
C LEU A 886 -20.84 -2.60 -15.28
N TRP A 887 -21.93 -2.42 -14.52
CA TRP A 887 -22.85 -1.31 -14.70
C TRP A 887 -23.21 -0.68 -13.35
N THR A 888 -23.04 0.63 -13.24
CA THR A 888 -23.42 1.42 -12.06
C THR A 888 -24.61 2.34 -12.39
N PRO A 889 -25.85 1.81 -12.47
CA PRO A 889 -27.03 2.60 -12.82
C PRO A 889 -27.31 3.74 -11.83
N LEU A 890 -26.91 3.56 -10.57
CA LEU A 890 -27.00 4.54 -9.50
C LEU A 890 -25.63 4.60 -8.79
N PRO A 891 -25.28 5.71 -8.11
CA PRO A 891 -23.99 5.86 -7.43
C PRO A 891 -23.65 4.76 -6.41
N ASN A 892 -24.67 4.09 -5.88
CA ASN A 892 -24.55 3.09 -4.82
C ASN A 892 -24.92 1.66 -5.27
N THR A 893 -25.14 1.44 -6.56
CA THR A 893 -25.58 0.15 -7.11
C THR A 893 -24.58 -0.32 -8.15
N LEU A 894 -24.02 -1.52 -7.96
CA LEU A 894 -23.16 -2.19 -8.94
C LEU A 894 -23.84 -3.46 -9.42
N ILE A 895 -24.08 -3.55 -10.73
CA ILE A 895 -24.59 -4.73 -11.42
C ILE A 895 -23.43 -5.34 -12.22
N ARG A 896 -23.31 -6.67 -12.18
CA ARG A 896 -22.26 -7.42 -12.88
C ARG A 896 -22.88 -8.57 -13.64
N LEU A 897 -22.49 -8.75 -14.90
CA LEU A 897 -22.88 -9.89 -15.74
C LEU A 897 -21.63 -10.51 -16.37
N GLY A 898 -21.62 -11.83 -16.52
CA GLY A 898 -20.53 -12.56 -17.16
C GLY A 898 -21.04 -13.76 -17.95
N ALA A 899 -20.48 -13.97 -19.14
CA ALA A 899 -20.72 -15.13 -19.98
C ALA A 899 -19.41 -15.49 -20.71
N PHE A 900 -18.80 -16.62 -20.35
CA PHE A 900 -17.50 -16.99 -20.92
C PHE A 900 -17.27 -18.49 -20.94
N GLN A 901 -16.36 -18.90 -21.82
CA GLN A 901 -15.84 -20.25 -21.89
C GLN A 901 -14.40 -20.31 -21.37
N GLU A 902 -14.04 -21.42 -20.73
CA GLU A 902 -12.72 -21.69 -20.19
C GLU A 902 -12.29 -23.14 -20.45
N MET A 903 -10.98 -23.38 -20.41
CA MET A 903 -10.40 -24.72 -20.38
C MET A 903 -9.42 -24.83 -19.21
N LYS A 904 -9.55 -25.87 -18.39
CA LYS A 904 -8.58 -26.19 -17.36
C LYS A 904 -7.30 -26.72 -18.01
N ARG A 905 -6.19 -26.05 -17.73
CA ARG A 905 -4.86 -26.38 -18.28
C ARG A 905 -3.99 -27.10 -17.27
N PRO A 906 -3.02 -27.89 -17.75
CA PRO A 906 -1.88 -28.30 -16.94
C PRO A 906 -0.89 -27.13 -16.88
N LEU A 907 -0.83 -26.45 -15.72
CA LEU A 907 0.02 -25.29 -15.48
C LEU A 907 1.18 -25.70 -14.58
N VAL A 908 2.40 -25.32 -14.97
CA VAL A 908 3.62 -25.55 -14.18
C VAL A 908 3.53 -24.68 -12.93
N THR A 909 3.33 -25.31 -11.77
CA THR A 909 2.96 -24.70 -10.46
C THR A 909 1.56 -24.08 -10.32
N ASN A 910 0.62 -24.34 -11.25
CA ASN A 910 -0.71 -23.72 -11.25
C ASN A 910 -0.73 -22.18 -11.43
N GLN A 911 0.31 -21.60 -12.03
CA GLN A 911 0.44 -20.16 -12.27
C GLN A 911 0.28 -19.81 -13.76
N THR A 912 -0.34 -18.67 -14.06
CA THR A 912 -0.39 -18.08 -15.40
C THR A 912 -0.48 -16.55 -15.32
N LEU A 913 -0.10 -15.85 -16.41
CA LEU A 913 -0.36 -14.42 -16.53
C LEU A 913 -1.74 -14.11 -17.11
N GLU A 914 -2.48 -15.07 -17.68
CA GLU A 914 -3.83 -14.78 -18.20
C GLU A 914 -4.75 -14.22 -17.10
N PRO A 915 -5.55 -13.17 -17.38
CA PRO A 915 -6.52 -12.65 -16.42
C PRO A 915 -7.38 -13.75 -15.79
N THR A 916 -7.48 -13.77 -14.45
CA THR A 916 -8.14 -14.86 -13.73
C THR A 916 -9.67 -14.72 -13.62
N GLN A 917 -10.22 -13.57 -14.02
CA GLN A 917 -11.65 -13.26 -13.89
C GLN A 917 -12.20 -12.51 -15.11
N VAL A 918 -13.52 -12.59 -15.31
CA VAL A 918 -14.28 -11.76 -16.25
C VAL A 918 -15.42 -11.06 -15.50
N ALA A 919 -15.43 -9.73 -15.47
CA ALA A 919 -16.41 -8.92 -14.71
C ALA A 919 -16.59 -9.32 -13.22
N GLY A 920 -15.52 -9.81 -12.61
CA GLY A 920 -15.48 -10.29 -11.22
C GLY A 920 -16.00 -11.71 -11.04
N PHE A 921 -16.02 -12.54 -12.09
CA PHE A 921 -16.31 -13.96 -11.97
C PHE A 921 -15.07 -14.77 -12.34
N ASN A 922 -14.65 -15.66 -11.43
CA ASN A 922 -13.45 -16.49 -11.60
C ASN A 922 -13.51 -17.38 -12.86
N GLN A 923 -12.38 -17.51 -13.56
CA GLN A 923 -12.22 -18.37 -14.74
C GLN A 923 -11.49 -19.68 -14.43
N PHE A 924 -10.70 -19.73 -13.36
CA PHE A 924 -9.83 -20.87 -13.10
C PHE A 924 -10.26 -21.61 -11.84
N PHE A 925 -10.86 -22.78 -12.04
CA PHE A 925 -11.18 -23.73 -10.98
C PHE A 925 -10.17 -24.88 -10.98
N ASP A 926 -9.87 -25.44 -9.81
CA ASP A 926 -8.96 -26.58 -9.69
C ASP A 926 -9.63 -27.92 -10.08
N ASP A 927 -10.03 -28.01 -11.35
CA ASP A 927 -10.66 -29.18 -11.96
C ASP A 927 -9.63 -30.12 -12.62
N LEU A 928 -10.12 -31.21 -13.21
CA LEU A 928 -9.30 -32.10 -14.04
C LEU A 928 -8.76 -31.36 -15.27
N ASN A 929 -7.48 -31.58 -15.60
CA ASN A 929 -6.86 -30.99 -16.79
C ASN A 929 -7.61 -31.41 -18.06
N GLY A 930 -7.89 -30.44 -18.95
CA GLY A 930 -8.67 -30.63 -20.18
C GLY A 930 -10.18 -30.39 -20.03
N THR A 931 -10.67 -30.09 -18.83
CA THR A 931 -12.08 -29.71 -18.58
C THR A 931 -12.42 -28.43 -19.34
N SER A 932 -13.49 -28.47 -20.13
CA SER A 932 -14.01 -27.30 -20.87
C SER A 932 -15.34 -26.88 -20.25
N ALA A 933 -15.49 -25.61 -19.87
CA ALA A 933 -16.68 -25.14 -19.18
C ALA A 933 -17.21 -23.83 -19.73
N TRP A 934 -18.54 -23.74 -19.81
CA TRP A 934 -19.25 -22.48 -19.97
C TRP A 934 -19.71 -21.99 -18.61
N ARG A 935 -19.54 -20.69 -18.35
CA ARG A 935 -20.01 -20.04 -17.13
C ARG A 935 -20.88 -18.84 -17.48
N TYR A 936 -22.02 -18.75 -16.81
CA TYR A 936 -22.95 -17.64 -16.87
C TYR A 936 -23.20 -17.12 -15.45
N ALA A 937 -23.04 -15.82 -15.23
CA ALA A 937 -23.17 -15.27 -13.88
C ALA A 937 -23.76 -13.86 -13.90
N ALA A 938 -24.48 -13.55 -12.81
CA ALA A 938 -25.05 -12.23 -12.57
C ALA A 938 -24.97 -11.89 -11.08
N GLY A 939 -24.70 -10.63 -10.77
CA GLY A 939 -24.68 -10.15 -9.39
C GLY A 939 -25.08 -8.69 -9.27
N ILE A 940 -25.59 -8.34 -8.09
CA ILE A 940 -25.96 -6.98 -7.72
C ILE A 940 -25.42 -6.69 -6.31
N ASN A 941 -24.84 -5.51 -6.14
CA ASN A 941 -24.42 -4.99 -4.86
C ASN A 941 -25.01 -3.59 -4.66
N GLN A 942 -25.57 -3.34 -3.49
CA GLN A 942 -26.26 -2.10 -3.13
C GLN A 942 -25.75 -1.58 -1.79
N LYS A 943 -25.13 -0.40 -1.79
CA LYS A 943 -24.90 0.36 -0.55
C LYS A 943 -26.22 1.05 -0.18
N LEU A 944 -26.93 0.57 0.86
CA LEU A 944 -28.19 1.17 1.32
C LEU A 944 -27.92 2.42 2.18
N THR A 945 -26.87 2.36 2.99
CA THR A 945 -26.35 3.50 3.76
C THR A 945 -24.81 3.45 3.71
N GLN A 946 -24.13 4.42 4.34
CA GLN A 946 -22.67 4.34 4.52
C GLN A 946 -22.22 3.17 5.43
N ARG A 947 -23.16 2.55 6.16
CA ARG A 947 -22.89 1.49 7.14
C ARG A 947 -23.53 0.15 6.79
N LEU A 948 -24.42 0.09 5.80
CA LEU A 948 -25.16 -1.13 5.43
C LEU A 948 -25.05 -1.38 3.93
N VAL A 949 -24.50 -2.55 3.60
CA VAL A 949 -24.36 -3.04 2.22
C VAL A 949 -25.10 -4.36 2.10
N VAL A 950 -25.91 -4.49 1.05
CA VAL A 950 -26.64 -5.73 0.74
C VAL A 950 -26.39 -6.11 -0.71
N GLY A 951 -26.42 -7.40 -1.01
CA GLY A 951 -26.25 -7.84 -2.38
C GLY A 951 -26.50 -9.32 -2.56
N GLY A 952 -26.37 -9.77 -3.80
CA GLY A 952 -26.47 -11.17 -4.15
C GLY A 952 -25.86 -11.45 -5.51
N GLU A 953 -25.50 -12.71 -5.72
CA GLU A 953 -24.89 -13.21 -6.95
C GLU A 953 -25.40 -14.63 -7.22
N GLY A 954 -25.56 -14.97 -8.49
CA GLY A 954 -25.81 -16.32 -8.95
C GLY A 954 -24.96 -16.67 -10.16
N SER A 955 -24.55 -17.94 -10.26
CA SER A 955 -23.85 -18.45 -11.43
C SER A 955 -24.22 -19.89 -11.76
N ILE A 956 -24.18 -20.19 -13.04
CA ILE A 956 -24.36 -21.51 -13.64
C ILE A 956 -23.06 -21.86 -14.35
N ARG A 957 -22.59 -23.09 -14.18
CA ARG A 957 -21.40 -23.60 -14.85
C ARG A 957 -21.67 -24.99 -15.42
N ASP A 958 -21.59 -25.08 -16.75
CA ASP A 958 -21.77 -26.32 -17.50
C ASP A 958 -20.42 -26.78 -18.03
N SER A 959 -19.92 -27.91 -17.52
CA SER A 959 -18.56 -28.37 -17.81
C SER A 959 -18.53 -29.76 -18.43
N LYS A 960 -17.51 -30.02 -19.25
CA LYS A 960 -17.21 -31.31 -19.88
C LYS A 960 -15.86 -31.78 -19.37
N ASN A 961 -15.90 -32.70 -18.42
CA ASN A 961 -14.72 -33.19 -17.70
C ASN A 961 -14.17 -34.43 -18.40
N PRO A 962 -12.87 -34.47 -18.75
CA PRO A 962 -12.26 -35.67 -19.30
C PRO A 962 -12.10 -36.72 -18.20
N VAL A 963 -12.53 -37.94 -18.51
CA VAL A 963 -12.40 -39.11 -17.65
C VAL A 963 -11.86 -40.24 -18.50
N THR A 964 -10.74 -40.82 -18.07
CA THR A 964 -10.11 -41.96 -18.73
C THR A 964 -10.96 -43.20 -18.51
N ASP A 965 -11.27 -43.92 -19.59
CA ASP A 965 -11.90 -45.23 -19.51
C ASP A 965 -10.89 -46.25 -18.98
N LEU A 966 -11.22 -46.89 -17.86
CA LEU A 966 -10.30 -47.78 -17.16
C LEU A 966 -10.25 -49.18 -17.79
N THR A 967 -11.21 -49.51 -18.67
CA THR A 967 -11.22 -50.75 -19.46
C THR A 967 -10.44 -50.62 -20.76
N ASN A 968 -10.30 -49.40 -21.26
CA ASN A 968 -9.44 -49.06 -22.37
C ASN A 968 -8.78 -47.69 -22.11
N PRO A 969 -7.60 -47.66 -21.47
CA PRO A 969 -6.92 -46.41 -21.08
C PRO A 969 -6.54 -45.50 -22.25
N LEU A 970 -6.75 -45.95 -23.50
CA LEU A 970 -6.62 -45.16 -24.72
C LEU A 970 -7.90 -44.36 -25.06
N VAL A 971 -9.01 -44.55 -24.34
CA VAL A 971 -10.30 -43.86 -24.58
C VAL A 971 -10.57 -42.86 -23.45
N VAL A 972 -10.83 -41.60 -23.81
CA VAL A 972 -11.21 -40.54 -22.87
C VAL A 972 -12.63 -40.08 -23.13
N ASN A 973 -13.51 -40.32 -22.17
CA ASN A 973 -14.88 -39.86 -22.20
C ASN A 973 -14.97 -38.44 -21.63
N LYS A 974 -15.79 -37.58 -22.26
CA LYS A 974 -16.09 -36.24 -21.73
C LYS A 974 -17.45 -36.24 -21.07
N LEU A 975 -17.47 -36.16 -19.74
CA LEU A 975 -18.69 -36.25 -18.97
C LEU A 975 -19.25 -34.86 -18.62
N PRO A 976 -20.54 -34.61 -18.84
CA PRO A 976 -21.18 -33.35 -18.50
C PRO A 976 -21.39 -33.25 -16.99
N TRP A 977 -20.94 -32.15 -16.40
CA TRP A 977 -21.24 -31.77 -15.01
C TRP A 977 -21.92 -30.40 -15.00
N HIS A 978 -22.92 -30.26 -14.14
CA HIS A 978 -23.70 -29.04 -13.97
C HIS A 978 -23.52 -28.51 -12.55
N GLU A 979 -23.09 -27.26 -12.42
CA GLU A 979 -22.90 -26.59 -11.14
C GLU A 979 -23.75 -25.33 -11.09
N TYR A 980 -24.50 -25.16 -9.99
CA TYR A 980 -25.32 -23.99 -9.70
C TYR A 980 -24.86 -23.40 -8.38
N GLN A 981 -24.73 -22.08 -8.33
CA GLN A 981 -24.35 -21.36 -7.12
C GLN A 981 -25.19 -20.10 -6.99
N ALA A 982 -25.63 -19.80 -5.78
CA ALA A 982 -26.25 -18.52 -5.44
C ALA A 982 -25.81 -18.07 -4.05
N GLN A 983 -25.67 -16.77 -3.87
CA GLN A 983 -25.36 -16.17 -2.58
C GLN A 983 -26.09 -14.85 -2.40
N GLY A 984 -26.51 -14.58 -1.17
CA GLY A 984 -27.02 -13.29 -0.72
C GLY A 984 -26.31 -12.88 0.57
N TYR A 985 -26.10 -11.59 0.76
CA TYR A 985 -25.37 -11.07 1.93
C TYR A 985 -25.88 -9.72 2.38
N ALA A 986 -25.72 -9.47 3.68
CA ALA A 986 -25.92 -8.19 4.34
C ALA A 986 -24.77 -7.95 5.32
N PHE A 987 -24.07 -6.84 5.13
CA PHE A 987 -22.93 -6.42 5.95
C PHE A 987 -23.24 -5.07 6.58
N TRP A 988 -23.15 -5.00 7.91
CA TRP A 988 -23.61 -3.85 8.69
C TRP A 988 -22.59 -3.43 9.74
N THR A 989 -22.27 -2.13 9.80
CA THR A 989 -21.44 -1.51 10.83
C THR A 989 -22.28 -0.53 11.67
N PRO A 990 -23.16 -1.02 12.56
CA PRO A 990 -24.06 -0.15 13.35
C PRO A 990 -23.32 0.90 14.17
N HIS A 991 -22.13 0.56 14.68
CA HIS A 991 -21.28 1.42 15.48
C HIS A 991 -19.82 1.29 15.04
N ASP A 992 -18.99 2.28 15.34
CA ASP A 992 -17.55 2.30 15.05
C ASP A 992 -16.74 1.15 15.69
N TRP A 993 -17.29 0.48 16.71
CA TRP A 993 -16.66 -0.67 17.38
C TRP A 993 -17.31 -2.02 17.02
N LEU A 994 -18.34 -2.08 16.16
CA LEU A 994 -19.11 -3.30 15.88
C LEU A 994 -19.33 -3.53 14.38
N ALA A 995 -18.99 -4.73 13.91
CA ALA A 995 -19.31 -5.23 12.58
C ALA A 995 -20.21 -6.47 12.68
N LEU A 996 -21.27 -6.52 11.88
CA LEU A 996 -22.23 -7.61 11.79
C LEU A 996 -22.29 -8.10 10.34
N ARG A 997 -22.31 -9.42 10.17
CA ARG A 997 -22.48 -10.07 8.87
C ARG A 997 -23.58 -11.12 8.91
N ALA A 998 -24.35 -11.18 7.83
CA ALA A 998 -25.29 -12.26 7.57
C ALA A 998 -25.17 -12.65 6.10
N GLU A 999 -24.97 -13.93 5.82
CA GLU A 999 -24.93 -14.43 4.44
C GLU A 999 -25.79 -15.68 4.31
N TYR A 1000 -26.23 -15.94 3.09
CA TYR A 1000 -26.85 -17.19 2.66
C TYR A 1000 -26.14 -17.67 1.41
N ARG A 1001 -25.54 -18.85 1.45
CA ARG A 1001 -24.84 -19.47 0.33
C ARG A 1001 -25.51 -20.79 -0.02
N TRP A 1002 -25.82 -20.98 -1.29
CA TRP A 1002 -26.42 -22.17 -1.84
C TRP A 1002 -25.57 -22.68 -3.00
N SER A 1003 -25.33 -23.99 -3.05
CA SER A 1003 -24.65 -24.63 -4.16
C SER A 1003 -25.26 -25.99 -4.46
N ARG A 1004 -25.46 -26.30 -5.74
CA ARG A 1004 -25.88 -27.62 -6.22
C ARG A 1004 -24.92 -28.09 -7.31
N MET A 1005 -24.44 -29.31 -7.20
CA MET A 1005 -23.59 -29.96 -8.20
C MET A 1005 -24.26 -31.26 -8.64
N VAL A 1006 -24.33 -31.51 -9.95
CA VAL A 1006 -24.91 -32.71 -10.55
C VAL A 1006 -23.93 -33.28 -11.59
N ARG A 1007 -23.70 -34.59 -11.54
CA ARG A 1007 -22.81 -35.34 -12.43
C ARG A 1007 -23.58 -36.49 -13.07
N ASN A 1008 -23.29 -36.83 -14.33
CA ASN A 1008 -24.06 -37.83 -15.09
C ASN A 1008 -23.55 -39.28 -14.98
N GLN A 1009 -22.44 -39.54 -14.28
CA GLN A 1009 -21.89 -40.88 -14.12
C GLN A 1009 -21.36 -41.11 -12.72
N GLN A 1010 -21.40 -42.37 -12.29
CA GLN A 1010 -20.81 -42.86 -11.07
C GLN A 1010 -19.28 -42.72 -11.10
N PHE A 1011 -18.73 -42.14 -10.03
CA PHE A 1011 -17.31 -42.10 -9.76
C PHE A 1011 -17.01 -42.98 -8.56
N THR A 1012 -15.86 -43.63 -8.55
CA THR A 1012 -15.38 -44.44 -7.43
C THR A 1012 -15.09 -43.63 -6.18
N ASP A 1013 -14.91 -42.30 -6.29
CA ASP A 1013 -14.69 -41.42 -5.13
C ASP A 1013 -15.26 -40.02 -5.39
N GLY A 1014 -16.46 -39.73 -4.86
CA GLY A 1014 -17.09 -38.43 -5.04
C GLY A 1014 -18.57 -38.38 -4.71
N ALA A 1015 -19.30 -37.59 -5.50
CA ALA A 1015 -20.73 -37.43 -5.35
C ALA A 1015 -21.40 -37.23 -6.72
N LEU A 1016 -22.53 -37.89 -6.93
CA LEU A 1016 -23.35 -37.77 -8.13
C LEU A 1016 -24.19 -36.49 -8.09
N GLU A 1017 -24.79 -36.21 -6.94
CA GLU A 1017 -25.53 -34.99 -6.67
C GLU A 1017 -25.22 -34.50 -5.26
N VAL A 1018 -24.96 -33.20 -5.12
CA VAL A 1018 -24.77 -32.56 -3.80
C VAL A 1018 -25.46 -31.22 -3.82
N ASN A 1019 -26.33 -31.02 -2.84
CA ASN A 1019 -27.00 -29.76 -2.54
C ASN A 1019 -26.53 -29.28 -1.16
N THR A 1020 -26.02 -28.05 -1.07
CA THR A 1020 -25.47 -27.49 0.17
C THR A 1020 -26.02 -26.10 0.40
N HIS A 1021 -26.56 -25.87 1.59
CA HIS A 1021 -26.98 -24.58 2.11
C HIS A 1021 -26.07 -24.20 3.29
N LYS A 1022 -25.56 -22.96 3.31
CA LYS A 1022 -24.75 -22.42 4.39
C LYS A 1022 -25.28 -21.03 4.79
N VAL A 1023 -25.48 -20.80 6.09
CA VAL A 1023 -25.91 -19.50 6.64
C VAL A 1023 -24.89 -19.08 7.71
N PRO A 1024 -23.80 -18.40 7.33
CA PRO A 1024 -22.88 -17.81 8.29
C PRO A 1024 -23.44 -16.48 8.82
N LEU A 1025 -23.53 -16.39 10.14
CA LEU A 1025 -23.87 -15.18 10.89
C LEU A 1025 -22.67 -14.83 11.77
N GLY A 1026 -22.20 -13.59 11.71
CA GLY A 1026 -21.00 -13.20 12.46
C GLY A 1026 -21.12 -11.81 13.08
N ALA A 1027 -20.45 -11.66 14.21
CA ALA A 1027 -20.24 -10.40 14.89
C ALA A 1027 -18.76 -10.25 15.25
N LYS A 1028 -18.22 -9.05 15.05
CA LYS A 1028 -16.85 -8.71 15.44
C LYS A 1028 -16.83 -7.35 16.13
N VAL A 1029 -16.17 -7.29 17.27
CA VAL A 1029 -15.98 -6.08 18.06
C VAL A 1029 -14.52 -5.64 18.06
N PHE A 1030 -14.30 -4.33 18.13
CA PHE A 1030 -13.00 -3.69 18.09
C PHE A 1030 -12.88 -2.64 19.19
N HIS A 1031 -11.72 -2.53 19.80
CA HIS A 1031 -11.42 -1.49 20.79
C HIS A 1031 -10.10 -0.80 20.43
N PRO A 1032 -9.99 0.54 20.57
CA PRO A 1032 -8.76 1.29 20.26
C PRO A 1032 -7.52 0.86 21.06
N SER A 1033 -7.69 0.12 22.17
CA SER A 1033 -6.55 -0.48 22.88
C SER A 1033 -5.85 -1.61 22.11
N GLY A 1034 -6.37 -2.01 20.95
CA GLY A 1034 -5.89 -3.14 20.16
C GLY A 1034 -6.65 -4.45 20.43
N LEU A 1035 -7.54 -4.49 21.42
CA LEU A 1035 -8.39 -5.66 21.68
C LEU A 1035 -9.51 -5.77 20.65
N GLY A 1036 -9.81 -7.00 20.26
CA GLY A 1036 -10.97 -7.33 19.45
C GLY A 1036 -11.45 -8.74 19.76
N ALA A 1037 -12.70 -9.04 19.43
CA ALA A 1037 -13.26 -10.37 19.58
C ALA A 1037 -14.22 -10.65 18.43
N PHE A 1038 -14.33 -11.91 18.02
CA PHE A 1038 -15.27 -12.34 17.01
C PHE A 1038 -16.04 -13.57 17.46
N LEU A 1039 -17.26 -13.69 16.96
CA LEU A 1039 -18.13 -14.86 17.08
C LEU A 1039 -18.80 -15.09 15.73
N THR A 1040 -18.70 -16.29 15.18
CA THR A 1040 -19.41 -16.70 13.96
C THR A 1040 -20.17 -17.99 14.22
N GLY A 1041 -21.47 -17.98 13.98
CA GLY A 1041 -22.32 -19.17 13.91
C GLY A 1041 -22.64 -19.49 12.45
N THR A 1042 -22.25 -20.66 11.97
CA THR A 1042 -22.55 -21.11 10.61
C THR A 1042 -23.48 -22.31 10.65
N PHE A 1043 -24.72 -22.13 10.20
CA PHE A 1043 -25.61 -23.27 9.93
C PHE A 1043 -25.26 -23.88 8.58
N VAL A 1044 -25.11 -25.20 8.54
CA VAL A 1044 -24.86 -25.96 7.31
C VAL A 1044 -25.94 -27.02 7.19
N LYS A 1045 -26.53 -27.16 6.00
CA LYS A 1045 -27.37 -28.30 5.60
C LYS A 1045 -26.83 -28.82 4.27
N GLN A 1046 -26.52 -30.11 4.20
CA GLN A 1046 -26.07 -30.75 2.97
C GLN A 1046 -26.84 -32.05 2.76
N ASP A 1047 -27.26 -32.28 1.53
CA ASP A 1047 -27.91 -33.51 1.11
C ASP A 1047 -27.39 -33.92 -0.27
N GLY A 1048 -27.38 -35.21 -0.57
CA GLY A 1048 -26.81 -35.69 -1.81
C GLY A 1048 -26.74 -37.20 -1.94
N ILE A 1049 -26.17 -37.62 -3.05
CA ILE A 1049 -25.88 -39.02 -3.38
C ILE A 1049 -24.36 -39.13 -3.53
N PHE A 1050 -23.75 -39.89 -2.64
CA PHE A 1050 -22.31 -40.00 -2.47
C PHE A 1050 -21.83 -41.41 -2.83
N THR A 1051 -20.56 -41.51 -3.19
CA THR A 1051 -19.86 -42.77 -3.43
C THR A 1051 -18.55 -42.80 -2.64
N GLY A 1052 -18.30 -43.93 -1.98
CA GLY A 1052 -17.09 -44.14 -1.19
C GLY A 1052 -16.00 -44.81 -2.03
N PRO A 1053 -14.71 -44.58 -1.72
CA PRO A 1053 -13.60 -45.26 -2.40
C PRO A 1053 -13.51 -46.75 -2.08
N LEU A 1054 -14.28 -47.21 -1.08
CA LEU A 1054 -14.27 -48.58 -0.56
C LEU A 1054 -15.43 -49.42 -1.12
N ASP A 1055 -16.44 -48.80 -1.73
CA ASP A 1055 -17.60 -49.48 -2.29
C ASP A 1055 -18.25 -48.70 -3.46
N ASP A 1056 -18.61 -49.40 -4.53
CA ASP A 1056 -19.32 -48.82 -5.68
C ASP A 1056 -20.81 -48.59 -5.40
N ASN A 1057 -21.23 -48.48 -4.14
CA ASN A 1057 -22.64 -48.27 -3.81
C ASN A 1057 -22.95 -46.76 -3.75
N LEU A 1058 -23.97 -46.34 -4.48
CA LEU A 1058 -24.55 -45.02 -4.32
C LEU A 1058 -25.30 -44.95 -2.99
N ARG A 1059 -24.80 -44.13 -2.06
CA ARG A 1059 -25.40 -43.92 -0.75
C ARG A 1059 -25.98 -42.51 -0.65
N GLY A 1060 -27.27 -42.43 -0.36
CA GLY A 1060 -27.92 -41.17 -0.02
C GLY A 1060 -27.44 -40.67 1.34
N GLY A 1061 -27.15 -39.38 1.46
CA GLY A 1061 -26.70 -38.75 2.69
C GLY A 1061 -27.41 -37.42 2.93
N SER A 1062 -27.76 -37.13 4.19
CA SER A 1062 -28.27 -35.83 4.59
C SER A 1062 -27.79 -35.45 5.99
N THR A 1063 -27.31 -34.23 6.13
CA THR A 1063 -26.70 -33.73 7.37
C THR A 1063 -27.12 -32.28 7.60
N ASN A 1064 -27.27 -31.89 8.86
CA ASN A 1064 -27.33 -30.49 9.25
C ASN A 1064 -26.62 -30.28 10.58
N PHE A 1065 -25.93 -29.15 10.71
CA PHE A 1065 -25.16 -28.84 11.90
C PHE A 1065 -24.90 -27.34 12.02
N TRP A 1066 -24.49 -26.94 13.22
CA TRP A 1066 -23.99 -25.60 13.51
C TRP A 1066 -22.50 -25.66 13.81
N LEU A 1067 -21.73 -24.81 13.15
CA LEU A 1067 -20.36 -24.49 13.53
C LEU A 1067 -20.38 -23.21 14.34
N ILE A 1068 -19.69 -23.20 15.49
CA ILE A 1068 -19.50 -22.00 16.29
C ILE A 1068 -18.00 -21.76 16.40
N ASP A 1069 -17.55 -20.65 15.82
CA ASP A 1069 -16.17 -20.22 15.85
C ASP A 1069 -16.07 -18.91 16.62
N ALA A 1070 -15.12 -18.81 17.54
CA ALA A 1070 -14.91 -17.58 18.30
C ALA A 1070 -13.43 -17.37 18.62
N GLY A 1071 -13.06 -16.12 18.84
CA GLY A 1071 -11.70 -15.80 19.24
C GLY A 1071 -11.53 -14.37 19.70
N VAL A 1072 -10.43 -14.15 20.40
CA VAL A 1072 -9.96 -12.84 20.86
C VAL A 1072 -8.67 -12.52 20.12
N THR A 1073 -8.58 -11.30 19.62
CA THR A 1073 -7.43 -10.75 18.95
C THR A 1073 -6.88 -9.59 19.76
N TYR A 1074 -5.57 -9.47 19.87
CA TYR A 1074 -4.90 -8.33 20.47
C TYR A 1074 -3.78 -7.84 19.56
N ARG A 1075 -3.94 -6.61 19.05
CA ARG A 1075 -2.88 -5.91 18.33
C ARG A 1075 -1.92 -5.30 19.34
N LEU A 1076 -0.65 -5.69 19.24
CA LEU A 1076 0.38 -5.25 20.18
C LEU A 1076 0.65 -3.74 20.01
N PRO A 1077 0.93 -3.01 21.10
CA PRO A 1077 1.31 -1.60 21.05
C PRO A 1077 2.47 -1.35 20.09
N LYS A 1078 2.59 -0.12 19.58
CA LYS A 1078 3.67 0.26 18.65
C LYS A 1078 3.70 -0.59 17.38
N ARG A 1079 2.57 -1.21 17.02
CA ARG A 1079 2.40 -2.04 15.80
C ARG A 1079 3.43 -3.18 15.71
N LEU A 1080 3.77 -3.79 16.85
CA LEU A 1080 4.80 -4.86 16.91
C LEU A 1080 4.29 -6.22 16.43
N GLY A 1081 2.97 -6.44 16.40
CA GLY A 1081 2.42 -7.75 16.04
C GLY A 1081 0.96 -7.98 16.41
N LEU A 1082 0.50 -9.21 16.16
CA LEU A 1082 -0.85 -9.70 16.46
C LEU A 1082 -0.74 -10.93 17.37
N LEU A 1083 -1.55 -10.97 18.42
CA LEU A 1083 -1.88 -12.19 19.14
C LEU A 1083 -3.33 -12.56 18.84
N THR A 1084 -3.59 -13.81 18.50
CA THR A 1084 -4.94 -14.35 18.34
C THR A 1084 -5.07 -15.63 19.15
N VAL A 1085 -6.10 -15.74 19.95
CA VAL A 1085 -6.49 -16.97 20.63
C VAL A 1085 -7.92 -17.27 20.25
N GLY A 1086 -8.18 -18.45 19.71
CA GLY A 1086 -9.51 -18.79 19.23
C GLY A 1086 -9.78 -20.29 19.24
N GLY A 1087 -11.02 -20.63 18.93
CA GLY A 1087 -11.45 -21.99 18.70
C GLY A 1087 -12.41 -22.08 17.54
N MET A 1088 -12.22 -23.10 16.71
CA MET A 1088 -13.11 -23.48 15.63
C MET A 1088 -13.94 -24.69 16.04
N ASN A 1089 -15.19 -24.77 15.57
CA ASN A 1089 -16.17 -25.79 15.95
C ASN A 1089 -16.23 -26.00 17.48
N LEU A 1090 -16.46 -24.92 18.24
CA LEU A 1090 -16.47 -24.91 19.71
C LEU A 1090 -17.49 -25.88 20.33
N THR A 1091 -18.54 -26.24 19.58
CA THR A 1091 -19.53 -27.23 20.02
C THR A 1091 -18.97 -28.65 20.06
N ASN A 1092 -17.83 -28.89 19.41
CA ASN A 1092 -17.20 -30.19 19.22
C ASN A 1092 -18.15 -31.27 18.69
N LYS A 1093 -19.20 -30.87 17.95
CA LYS A 1093 -20.08 -31.81 17.29
C LYS A 1093 -19.36 -32.40 16.10
N LYS A 1094 -19.29 -33.73 16.05
CA LYS A 1094 -18.91 -34.47 14.85
C LYS A 1094 -20.05 -34.38 13.85
N PHE A 1095 -19.70 -34.21 12.58
CA PHE A 1095 -20.66 -34.18 11.49
C PHE A 1095 -20.08 -34.86 10.26
N GLU A 1096 -20.98 -35.32 9.42
CA GLU A 1096 -20.71 -35.77 8.05
C GLU A 1096 -20.78 -34.54 7.14
N PHE A 1097 -19.84 -34.42 6.20
CA PHE A 1097 -19.79 -33.33 5.24
C PHE A 1097 -18.89 -33.71 4.08
N PHE A 1098 -19.36 -33.48 2.86
CA PHE A 1098 -18.58 -33.64 1.64
C PHE A 1098 -18.03 -32.27 1.18
N ASP A 1099 -16.71 -32.17 1.06
CA ASP A 1099 -16.05 -31.01 0.48
C ASP A 1099 -15.77 -31.24 -1.03
N PRO A 1100 -16.29 -30.40 -1.94
CA PRO A 1100 -15.97 -30.50 -3.36
C PRO A 1100 -14.49 -30.18 -3.67
N ASP A 1101 -13.77 -29.50 -2.78
CA ASP A 1101 -12.32 -29.31 -2.90
C ASP A 1101 -11.58 -30.54 -2.37
N PHE A 1102 -11.14 -31.40 -3.28
CA PHE A 1102 -10.47 -32.67 -2.94
C PHE A 1102 -8.99 -32.48 -2.54
N LYS A 1103 -8.42 -31.27 -2.69
CA LYS A 1103 -7.01 -31.00 -2.35
C LYS A 1103 -6.86 -30.29 -1.01
N ASN A 1104 -7.80 -29.40 -0.67
CA ASN A 1104 -7.74 -28.58 0.55
C ASN A 1104 -9.12 -28.52 1.22
N ALA A 1105 -9.40 -29.45 2.14
CA ALA A 1105 -10.63 -29.43 2.92
C ALA A 1105 -10.66 -28.23 3.89
N LEU A 1106 -11.65 -27.35 3.76
CA LEU A 1106 -11.73 -26.10 4.55
C LEU A 1106 -12.51 -26.25 5.86
N ILE A 1107 -13.43 -27.22 5.97
CA ILE A 1107 -14.31 -27.38 7.13
C ILE A 1107 -13.86 -28.57 7.97
N GLN A 1108 -13.29 -28.33 9.14
CA GLN A 1108 -12.85 -29.43 10.01
C GLN A 1108 -14.01 -30.06 10.81
N PRO A 1109 -14.18 -31.41 10.79
CA PRO A 1109 -15.25 -32.13 11.50
C PRO A 1109 -15.25 -32.05 13.03
N SER A 1110 -14.34 -31.31 13.64
CA SER A 1110 -14.03 -31.42 15.06
C SER A 1110 -13.41 -30.16 15.61
N ARG A 1111 -13.51 -29.98 16.92
CA ARG A 1111 -12.98 -28.78 17.58
C ARG A 1111 -11.47 -28.65 17.38
N MET A 1112 -11.05 -27.40 17.18
CA MET A 1112 -9.65 -27.02 17.26
C MET A 1112 -9.53 -25.70 18.04
N VAL A 1113 -8.89 -25.74 19.20
CA VAL A 1113 -8.42 -24.54 19.91
C VAL A 1113 -6.99 -24.22 19.48
N PHE A 1114 -6.70 -22.94 19.26
CA PHE A 1114 -5.40 -22.48 18.80
C PHE A 1114 -5.00 -21.13 19.41
N ALA A 1115 -3.70 -20.89 19.44
CA ALA A 1115 -3.09 -19.60 19.68
C ALA A 1115 -2.08 -19.30 18.57
N LYS A 1116 -2.10 -18.05 18.06
CA LYS A 1116 -1.23 -17.56 17.02
C LYS A 1116 -0.59 -16.25 17.43
N LEU A 1117 0.72 -16.14 17.28
CA LEU A 1117 1.48 -14.92 17.50
C LEU A 1117 2.26 -14.59 16.22
N THR A 1118 2.07 -13.38 15.71
CA THR A 1118 2.85 -12.81 14.60
C THR A 1118 3.57 -11.57 15.10
N LEU A 1119 4.88 -11.51 14.92
CA LEU A 1119 5.73 -10.39 15.27
C LEU A 1119 6.43 -9.86 14.02
N ALA A 1120 6.56 -8.55 13.91
CA ALA A 1120 7.28 -7.89 12.84
C ALA A 1120 8.21 -6.82 13.43
N PHE A 1121 9.50 -6.93 13.10
CA PHE A 1121 10.55 -6.05 13.57
C PHE A 1121 11.16 -5.27 12.40
N PRO A 1122 11.32 -3.94 12.55
CA PRO A 1122 11.90 -3.09 11.54
C PRO A 1122 13.30 -3.43 11.11
#